data_AF-A0A7H1QDK2-F1
#
_entry.id   AF-A0A7H1QDK2-F1
#
_cell.length_a   1.000
_cell.length_b   1.000
_cell.length_c   1.000
_cell.angle_alpha   90.00
_cell.angle_beta   90.00
_cell.angle_gamma   90.00
#
_symmetry.space_group_name_H-M   'P 1'
#
loop_
_entity.id
_entity.type
_entity.pdbx_description
1 polymer ?
#
loop_
_entity_poly.entity_id
_entity_poly.type
_entity_poly.pdbx_seq_one_letter_code
_entity_poly.pdbx_strand_id
1 'polypeptide(L)'
;MSAVAARAAAFVRPRTELPIPAGPVPERAAGHPLSLGRDARARLGGAVRTLLDLAGLDGAPDAVRLAVLVLASRTPSETGVVKIHTSELGRWLGLSASYTASEVVSGLRGSGVVSVDTEKGEYREDIGLKCKVLPLWAAQDVVGHPLNLAKKEYATLQRLMEAVMAPGWKHKDGRVTPAGLIGTRTGRGAATDRLALLMLVLEARETGRVRQCGGTVDTKRGRAAATVARLLGCSASAGERVLERLEDRELVLRVRLKTGSGLANRSRLMVPAVAAAHGRTVADDVQEDRAEALEPEFSDPDVAAGPSEAPSLATEPQVSGVPVTDEADVAEPDVAAALHTDHPHLVTPVVPPQLSYGFSGEGRGAEGRRPERACAGEEQAADGESAIAGSGSPVAEGGPLRGEKPKESPVDEQGGQRAAGAVASGQAKAVGWDKAQQQRRVGLPARPALQVALGPVAGLWVQLSGWQQDQVQAAAEAEIKRLEGLLEHQGGGPRLLADRLTDRLKETGGEALVDRPFPWLTRRGLVQRQACTDRRCDDGIRLDTGADCEMCGNVVHIRRARRAKTAAEIDKELPGLSDGERRRVLEERLREHATAEAADLVRRREQAAVERARRDAARAAARERAERERQAAEAAWLTRGMLPCEDCGLPESASLCPQCTSRRRTEELARNTEALIREAVELAVAARADLTDPDAVRAMIEQCEPDTRTLLAAACERACGQDANPDVLAHTASQVARRIRDERREAALRRLARSEDAEAEAQRAYQTEQGRRWYRRHPHGADAVAAATKAADAARGRVAGYLLAMRLKQLREQTAAPTETAAAAPWTDRLPELAERPLACEAAGAVIA
;
A
#
# COMPACT_ATOMS: atom_id res chain seq x y z
N MET A 1 -6.36 74.19 10.14
CA MET A 1 -6.58 73.74 11.52
C MET A 1 -7.51 72.54 11.45
N SER A 2 -6.98 71.33 11.27
CA SER A 2 -6.40 70.42 12.29
C SER A 2 -7.48 69.38 12.63
N ALA A 3 -7.27 68.06 12.60
CA ALA A 3 -6.11 67.22 12.32
C ALA A 3 -6.68 65.81 12.02
N VAL A 4 -6.25 65.16 10.95
CA VAL A 4 -5.33 64.01 10.96
C VAL A 4 -6.01 62.64 11.18
N ALA A 5 -6.07 61.92 10.07
CA ALA A 5 -6.10 60.47 9.99
C ALA A 5 -4.80 59.86 10.52
N ALA A 6 -4.85 58.71 11.21
CA ALA A 6 -3.77 57.73 11.20
C ALA A 6 -4.21 56.35 11.72
N ARG A 7 -3.85 55.35 10.93
CA ARG A 7 -3.91 53.90 11.15
C ARG A 7 -3.09 53.47 12.39
N ALA A 8 -3.50 52.36 13.02
CA ALA A 8 -2.56 51.35 13.52
C ALA A 8 -3.25 49.98 13.69
N ALA A 9 -2.61 48.95 13.15
CA ALA A 9 -3.03 47.56 13.11
C ALA A 9 -2.79 46.83 14.43
N ALA A 10 -3.58 45.78 14.72
CA ALA A 10 -3.23 44.77 15.71
C ALA A 10 -3.83 43.38 15.36
N PHE A 11 -2.97 42.53 14.80
CA PHE A 11 -2.88 41.07 15.00
C PHE A 11 -4.16 40.32 15.46
N VAL A 12 -4.88 39.73 14.50
CA VAL A 12 -5.75 38.57 14.78
C VAL A 12 -4.93 37.30 14.63
N ARG A 13 -4.58 36.69 15.77
CA ARG A 13 -4.12 35.30 15.85
C ARG A 13 -5.25 34.37 15.40
N PRO A 14 -5.00 33.33 14.58
CA PRO A 14 -6.01 32.31 14.32
C PRO A 14 -6.26 31.53 15.60
N ARG A 15 -7.48 31.64 16.13
CA ARG A 15 -7.97 30.78 17.22
C ARG A 15 -8.20 29.39 16.66
N THR A 16 -7.56 28.44 17.32
CA THR A 16 -7.68 27.00 17.21
C THR A 16 -9.15 26.59 17.30
N GLU A 17 -9.72 26.08 16.20
CA GLU A 17 -11.02 25.38 16.22
C GLU A 17 -10.78 23.96 16.75
N LEU A 18 -11.47 23.62 17.83
CA LEU A 18 -11.59 22.25 18.38
C LEU A 18 -12.91 21.62 17.88
N PRO A 19 -12.97 20.29 17.80
CA PRO A 19 -13.86 19.56 16.89
C PRO A 19 -15.28 19.38 17.42
N ILE A 20 -16.25 19.43 16.51
CA ILE A 20 -17.69 19.27 16.75
C ILE A 20 -18.03 17.77 16.94
N PRO A 21 -18.70 17.36 18.03
CA PRO A 21 -19.04 15.95 18.25
C PRO A 21 -20.27 15.47 17.45
N ALA A 22 -20.04 14.36 16.76
CA ALA A 22 -20.93 13.39 16.07
C ALA A 22 -22.45 13.62 16.18
N GLY A 23 -23.09 13.85 15.03
CA GLY A 23 -24.54 13.74 14.81
C GLY A 23 -25.02 12.28 14.72
N PRO A 24 -26.35 12.05 14.57
CA PRO A 24 -26.95 10.73 14.61
C PRO A 24 -26.46 9.84 13.45
N VAL A 25 -26.46 8.53 13.71
CA VAL A 25 -26.08 7.46 12.77
C VAL A 25 -26.79 7.66 11.43
N PRO A 26 -26.06 7.69 10.29
CA PRO A 26 -26.69 7.91 8.99
C PRO A 26 -27.52 6.68 8.59
N GLU A 27 -28.77 6.92 8.23
CA GLU A 27 -29.61 5.98 7.48
C GLU A 27 -28.86 5.47 6.25
N ARG A 28 -29.02 4.19 5.91
CA ARG A 28 -28.49 3.57 4.68
C ARG A 28 -28.95 4.38 3.46
N ALA A 29 -28.09 5.27 2.96
CA ALA A 29 -28.29 5.98 1.71
C ALA A 29 -27.99 5.02 0.55
N ALA A 30 -29.01 4.30 0.08
CA ALA A 30 -28.93 3.61 -1.21
C ALA A 30 -28.53 4.64 -2.28
N GLY A 31 -27.34 4.49 -2.87
CA GLY A 31 -26.83 5.39 -3.91
C GLY A 31 -25.86 6.49 -3.46
N HIS A 32 -25.30 6.45 -2.23
CA HIS A 32 -24.22 7.35 -1.85
C HIS A 32 -22.97 7.09 -2.74
N PRO A 33 -22.34 8.09 -3.39
CA PRO A 33 -21.24 7.86 -4.33
C PRO A 33 -20.00 7.19 -3.74
N LEU A 34 -19.83 7.25 -2.40
CA LEU A 34 -18.74 6.54 -1.69
C LEU A 34 -19.10 5.10 -1.30
N SER A 35 -20.37 4.69 -1.41
CA SER A 35 -20.86 3.34 -1.08
C SER A 35 -20.71 2.40 -2.28
N LEU A 36 -19.49 2.29 -2.82
CA LEU A 36 -19.20 1.41 -3.95
C LEU A 36 -19.26 -0.07 -3.52
N GLY A 37 -19.99 -0.90 -4.26
CA GLY A 37 -19.94 -2.35 -4.11
C GLY A 37 -18.54 -2.90 -4.45
N ARG A 38 -18.25 -4.13 -4.00
CA ARG A 38 -16.92 -4.78 -4.21
C ARG A 38 -16.48 -4.75 -5.67
N ASP A 39 -17.38 -5.11 -6.59
CA ASP A 39 -17.05 -5.21 -8.02
C ASP A 39 -16.85 -3.83 -8.65
N ALA A 40 -17.71 -2.86 -8.34
CA ALA A 40 -17.56 -1.48 -8.80
C ALA A 40 -16.25 -0.86 -8.29
N ARG A 41 -15.88 -1.12 -7.03
CA ARG A 41 -14.61 -0.66 -6.45
C ARG A 41 -13.40 -1.31 -7.13
N ALA A 42 -13.44 -2.62 -7.36
CA ALA A 42 -12.39 -3.33 -8.07
C ALA A 42 -12.23 -2.84 -9.53
N ARG A 43 -13.35 -2.66 -10.24
CA ARG A 43 -13.39 -2.16 -11.62
C ARG A 43 -12.81 -0.75 -11.73
N LEU A 44 -13.32 0.19 -10.93
CA LEU A 44 -12.87 1.59 -10.97
C LEU A 44 -11.44 1.74 -10.43
N GLY A 45 -11.09 1.01 -9.37
CA GLY A 45 -9.72 0.95 -8.87
C GLY A 45 -8.74 0.39 -9.91
N GLY A 46 -9.15 -0.62 -10.68
CA GLY A 46 -8.40 -1.12 -11.83
C GLY A 46 -8.18 -0.04 -12.88
N ALA A 47 -9.26 0.62 -13.34
CA ALA A 47 -9.17 1.67 -14.34
C ALA A 47 -8.31 2.87 -13.91
N VAL A 48 -8.45 3.33 -12.66
CA VAL A 48 -7.64 4.43 -12.11
C VAL A 48 -6.16 4.05 -12.05
N ARG A 49 -5.82 2.84 -11.57
CA ARG A 49 -4.42 2.38 -11.57
C ARG A 49 -3.87 2.27 -12.99
N THR A 50 -4.62 1.67 -13.92
CA THR A 50 -4.21 1.58 -15.32
C THR A 50 -3.96 2.95 -15.95
N LEU A 51 -4.77 3.98 -15.64
CA LEU A 51 -4.52 5.35 -16.09
C LEU A 51 -3.27 5.96 -15.46
N LEU A 52 -3.01 5.71 -14.18
CA LEU A 52 -1.86 6.25 -13.45
C LEU A 52 -0.54 5.57 -13.81
N ASP A 53 -0.58 4.32 -14.29
CA ASP A 53 0.56 3.49 -14.68
C ASP A 53 0.91 3.63 -16.19
N LEU A 54 0.28 4.57 -16.90
CA LEU A 54 0.61 4.87 -18.29
C LEU A 54 2.02 5.47 -18.39
N ALA A 55 2.87 4.93 -19.28
CA ALA A 55 4.24 5.39 -19.49
C ALA A 55 4.37 6.90 -19.76
N GLY A 56 3.37 7.52 -20.40
CA GLY A 56 3.33 8.98 -20.62
C GLY A 56 3.16 9.82 -19.34
N LEU A 57 2.87 9.20 -18.21
CA LEU A 57 2.76 9.84 -16.89
C LEU A 57 3.93 9.49 -15.95
N ASP A 58 4.93 8.72 -16.40
CA ASP A 58 6.09 8.40 -15.59
C ASP A 58 6.86 9.67 -15.22
N GLY A 59 7.04 9.89 -13.91
CA GLY A 59 7.66 11.11 -13.38
C GLY A 59 6.81 12.39 -13.50
N ALA A 60 5.58 12.31 -14.02
CA ALA A 60 4.69 13.45 -14.11
C ALA A 60 4.26 13.94 -12.71
N PRO A 61 4.12 15.27 -12.49
CA PRO A 61 3.60 15.78 -11.23
C PRO A 61 2.20 15.24 -10.92
N ASP A 62 1.88 15.03 -9.63
CA ASP A 62 0.56 14.55 -9.21
C ASP A 62 -0.60 15.44 -9.69
N ALA A 63 -0.33 16.73 -9.96
CA ALA A 63 -1.31 17.63 -10.57
C ALA A 63 -1.69 17.22 -12.00
N VAL A 64 -0.73 16.76 -12.81
CA VAL A 64 -0.96 16.27 -14.18
C VAL A 64 -1.66 14.91 -14.10
N ARG A 65 -1.16 14.00 -13.25
CA ARG A 65 -1.76 12.68 -13.02
C ARG A 65 -3.22 12.78 -12.58
N LEU A 66 -3.52 13.66 -11.64
CA LEU A 66 -4.89 13.92 -11.19
C LEU A 66 -5.75 14.58 -12.27
N ALA A 67 -5.18 15.47 -13.09
CA ALA A 67 -5.91 16.10 -14.19
C ALA A 67 -6.38 15.07 -15.23
N VAL A 68 -5.56 14.06 -15.55
CA VAL A 68 -5.97 12.94 -16.40
C VAL A 68 -7.17 12.22 -15.82
N LEU A 69 -7.19 11.96 -14.50
CA LEU A 69 -8.32 11.29 -13.83
C LEU A 69 -9.60 12.15 -13.83
N VAL A 70 -9.47 13.47 -13.59
CA VAL A 70 -10.61 14.40 -13.66
C VAL A 70 -11.19 14.41 -15.06
N LEU A 71 -10.35 14.51 -16.10
CA LEU A 71 -10.80 14.47 -17.50
C LEU A 71 -11.43 13.11 -17.82
N ALA A 72 -10.78 12.01 -17.46
CA ALA A 72 -11.30 10.65 -17.63
C ALA A 72 -12.70 10.47 -17.02
N SER A 73 -12.92 11.01 -15.81
CA SER A 73 -14.22 10.92 -15.12
C SER A 73 -15.32 11.75 -15.77
N ARG A 74 -14.96 12.77 -16.54
CA ARG A 74 -15.90 13.68 -17.22
C ARG A 74 -16.07 13.36 -18.70
N THR A 75 -15.38 12.32 -19.19
CA THR A 75 -15.45 11.85 -20.57
C THR A 75 -16.89 11.41 -20.89
N PRO A 76 -17.59 12.07 -21.83
CA PRO A 76 -18.88 11.58 -22.30
C PRO A 76 -18.67 10.25 -23.03
N SER A 77 -19.48 9.25 -22.71
CA SER A 77 -19.35 7.90 -23.30
C SER A 77 -19.49 7.89 -24.82
N GLU A 78 -20.26 8.83 -25.37
CA GLU A 78 -20.64 8.91 -26.78
C GLU A 78 -19.58 9.62 -27.64
N THR A 79 -18.94 10.67 -27.11
CA THR A 79 -18.03 11.53 -27.89
C THR A 79 -16.58 11.39 -27.49
N GLY A 80 -16.28 10.95 -26.27
CA GLY A 80 -14.92 10.87 -25.75
C GLY A 80 -14.24 12.23 -25.51
N VAL A 81 -14.92 13.36 -25.78
CA VAL A 81 -14.36 14.71 -25.72
C VAL A 81 -14.95 15.49 -24.56
N VAL A 82 -14.08 15.93 -23.65
CA VAL A 82 -14.43 16.78 -22.51
C VAL A 82 -14.22 18.23 -22.88
N LYS A 83 -15.25 19.06 -22.67
CA LYS A 83 -15.13 20.52 -22.70
C LYS A 83 -15.02 21.03 -21.28
N ILE A 84 -13.93 21.73 -20.96
CA ILE A 84 -13.69 22.27 -19.62
C ILE A 84 -12.88 23.56 -19.68
N HIS A 85 -13.17 24.53 -18.82
CA HIS A 85 -12.33 25.73 -18.70
C HIS A 85 -11.07 25.44 -17.88
N THR A 86 -9.96 26.09 -18.21
CA THR A 86 -8.70 25.99 -17.44
C THR A 86 -8.90 26.33 -15.96
N SER A 87 -9.76 27.33 -15.67
CA SER A 87 -10.12 27.72 -14.30
C SER A 87 -10.95 26.64 -13.59
N GLU A 88 -11.87 25.96 -14.30
CA GLU A 88 -12.65 24.86 -13.75
C GLU A 88 -11.75 23.65 -13.44
N LEU A 89 -10.85 23.29 -14.37
CA LEU A 89 -9.85 22.25 -14.14
C LEU A 89 -8.96 22.60 -12.93
N GLY A 90 -8.51 23.84 -12.81
CA GLY A 90 -7.75 24.30 -11.64
C GLY A 90 -8.51 24.14 -10.33
N ARG A 91 -9.82 24.45 -10.30
CA ARG A 91 -10.66 24.25 -9.11
C ARG A 91 -10.79 22.77 -8.74
N TRP A 92 -10.89 21.87 -9.71
CA TRP A 92 -10.87 20.42 -9.48
C TRP A 92 -9.56 19.90 -8.88
N LEU A 93 -8.43 20.55 -9.21
CA LEU A 93 -7.11 20.20 -8.69
C LEU A 93 -6.77 20.92 -7.37
N GLY A 94 -7.53 21.95 -7.00
CA GLY A 94 -7.22 22.85 -5.89
C GLY A 94 -6.07 23.82 -6.20
N LEU A 95 -5.89 24.20 -7.46
CA LEU A 95 -4.79 25.04 -7.97
C LEU A 95 -5.33 26.33 -8.59
N SER A 96 -4.47 27.34 -8.72
CA SER A 96 -4.84 28.59 -9.41
C SER A 96 -4.92 28.37 -10.92
N ALA A 97 -5.80 29.13 -11.59
CA ALA A 97 -5.94 29.06 -13.04
C ALA A 97 -4.61 29.33 -13.78
N SER A 98 -3.77 30.23 -13.25
CA SER A 98 -2.44 30.52 -13.81
C SER A 98 -1.50 29.31 -13.76
N TYR A 99 -1.42 28.63 -12.62
CA TYR A 99 -0.57 27.44 -12.46
C TYR A 99 -1.12 26.26 -13.27
N THR A 100 -2.44 26.12 -13.36
CA THR A 100 -3.08 25.11 -14.20
C THR A 100 -2.76 25.34 -15.68
N ALA A 101 -2.80 26.59 -16.15
CA ALA A 101 -2.44 26.93 -17.52
C ALA A 101 -0.96 26.65 -17.82
N SER A 102 -0.04 27.11 -16.96
CA SER A 102 1.40 27.03 -17.23
C SER A 102 1.98 25.64 -17.04
N GLU A 103 1.64 24.95 -15.95
CA GLU A 103 2.26 23.68 -15.58
C GLU A 103 1.38 22.47 -15.96
N VAL A 104 0.09 22.52 -15.64
CA VAL A 104 -0.78 21.33 -15.78
C VAL A 104 -1.17 21.10 -17.24
N VAL A 105 -1.67 22.12 -17.94
CA VAL A 105 -2.05 22.00 -19.35
C VAL A 105 -0.83 21.71 -20.23
N SER A 106 0.30 22.36 -19.96
CA SER A 106 1.57 22.05 -20.64
C SER A 106 2.03 20.62 -20.37
N GLY A 107 1.95 20.16 -19.12
CA GLY A 107 2.26 18.78 -18.75
C GLY A 107 1.32 17.75 -19.41
N LEU A 108 0.02 18.06 -19.53
CA LEU A 108 -0.94 17.22 -20.24
C LEU A 108 -0.57 17.08 -21.73
N ARG A 109 -0.22 18.19 -22.40
CA ARG A 109 0.25 18.16 -23.80
C ARG A 109 1.54 17.36 -23.95
N GLY A 110 2.48 17.54 -23.03
CA GLY A 110 3.77 16.83 -23.04
C GLY A 110 3.66 15.33 -22.74
N SER A 111 2.63 14.91 -22.00
CA SER A 111 2.42 13.50 -21.63
C SER A 111 2.04 12.60 -22.81
N GLY A 112 1.46 13.15 -23.88
CA GLY A 112 0.88 12.37 -24.98
C GLY A 112 -0.34 11.51 -24.60
N VAL A 113 -0.76 11.50 -23.33
CA VAL A 113 -1.92 10.73 -22.84
C VAL A 113 -3.23 11.45 -23.12
N VAL A 114 -3.20 12.78 -23.17
CA VAL A 114 -4.37 13.63 -23.40
C VAL A 114 -4.12 14.55 -24.57
N SER A 115 -4.97 14.48 -25.60
CA SER A 115 -5.04 15.53 -26.62
C SER A 115 -5.74 16.75 -26.03
N VAL A 116 -5.12 17.94 -26.12
CA VAL A 116 -5.66 19.18 -25.57
C VAL A 116 -5.65 20.29 -26.63
N ASP A 117 -6.83 20.61 -27.15
CA ASP A 117 -7.05 21.72 -28.06
C ASP A 117 -7.64 22.92 -27.31
N THR A 118 -7.11 24.12 -27.57
CA THR A 118 -7.65 25.39 -27.03
C THR A 118 -8.66 25.98 -27.99
N GLU A 119 -9.87 26.23 -27.50
CA GLU A 119 -10.91 26.93 -28.24
C GLU A 119 -10.77 28.43 -28.03
N LYS A 120 -10.31 29.12 -29.09
CA LYS A 120 -10.17 30.59 -29.08
C LYS A 120 -11.51 31.23 -29.38
N GLY A 121 -11.89 32.19 -28.55
CA GLY A 121 -13.03 33.05 -28.77
C GLY A 121 -12.86 34.03 -29.91
N GLU A 122 -13.96 34.71 -30.22
CA GLU A 122 -14.06 35.77 -31.25
C GLU A 122 -13.01 36.88 -31.05
N TYR A 123 -12.55 37.08 -29.80
CA TYR A 123 -11.51 38.04 -29.41
C TYR A 123 -10.16 37.42 -29.04
N ARG A 124 -9.86 36.18 -29.48
CA ARG A 124 -8.67 35.38 -29.10
C ARG A 124 -8.55 35.05 -27.61
N GLU A 125 -9.61 35.25 -26.84
CA GLU A 125 -9.70 34.81 -25.45
C GLU A 125 -9.79 33.29 -25.37
N ASP A 126 -9.18 32.67 -24.37
CA ASP A 126 -9.21 31.20 -24.18
C ASP A 126 -10.58 30.82 -23.59
N ILE A 127 -11.53 30.44 -24.46
CA ILE A 127 -12.92 30.15 -24.06
C ILE A 127 -13.05 28.73 -23.49
N GLY A 128 -12.11 27.82 -23.73
CA GLY A 128 -12.13 26.49 -23.11
C GLY A 128 -11.16 25.49 -23.70
N LEU A 129 -10.94 24.41 -22.96
CA LEU A 129 -10.13 23.27 -23.38
C LEU A 129 -11.05 22.16 -23.92
N LYS A 130 -10.73 21.65 -25.10
CA LYS A 130 -11.25 20.39 -25.62
C LYS A 130 -10.21 19.31 -25.34
N CYS A 131 -10.55 18.40 -24.44
CA CYS A 131 -9.64 17.35 -23.99
C CYS A 131 -10.14 15.97 -24.40
N LYS A 132 -9.26 15.11 -24.90
CA LYS A 132 -9.54 13.70 -25.16
C LYS A 132 -8.47 12.82 -24.51
N VAL A 133 -8.87 11.94 -23.60
CA VAL A 133 -7.98 10.95 -22.98
C VAL A 133 -7.81 9.79 -23.95
N LEU A 134 -6.69 9.74 -24.66
CA LEU A 134 -6.48 8.84 -25.80
C LEU A 134 -6.56 7.35 -25.41
N PRO A 135 -5.98 6.90 -24.28
CA PRO A 135 -6.05 5.48 -23.89
C PRO A 135 -7.44 4.98 -23.53
N LEU A 136 -8.35 5.84 -23.08
CA LEU A 136 -9.75 5.45 -22.87
C LEU A 136 -10.45 5.14 -24.20
N TRP A 137 -10.11 5.88 -25.25
CA TRP A 137 -10.67 5.67 -26.58
C TRP A 137 -10.06 4.45 -27.27
N ALA A 138 -8.75 4.26 -27.15
CA ALA A 138 -8.06 3.09 -27.69
C ALA A 138 -8.54 1.78 -27.06
N ALA A 139 -9.08 1.83 -25.85
CA ALA A 139 -9.61 0.69 -25.12
C ALA A 139 -11.09 0.39 -25.41
N GLN A 140 -11.79 1.24 -26.19
CA GLN A 140 -13.19 0.96 -26.55
C GLN A 140 -13.27 -0.32 -27.37
N ASP A 141 -14.28 -1.12 -27.09
CA ASP A 141 -14.55 -2.39 -27.75
C ASP A 141 -13.46 -3.48 -27.60
N VAL A 142 -12.43 -3.22 -26.78
CA VAL A 142 -11.44 -4.23 -26.38
C VAL A 142 -11.96 -4.99 -25.16
N VAL A 143 -12.38 -6.25 -25.39
CA VAL A 143 -12.92 -7.12 -24.34
C VAL A 143 -11.88 -7.34 -23.24
N GLY A 144 -12.29 -7.19 -21.98
CA GLY A 144 -11.42 -7.40 -20.82
C GLY A 144 -10.45 -6.25 -20.50
N HIS A 145 -10.37 -5.20 -21.33
CA HIS A 145 -9.45 -4.09 -21.07
C HIS A 145 -9.90 -3.26 -19.85
N PRO A 146 -9.01 -2.94 -18.88
CA PRO A 146 -9.37 -2.18 -17.68
C PRO A 146 -9.94 -0.78 -17.95
N LEU A 147 -9.62 -0.18 -19.09
CA LEU A 147 -10.16 1.13 -19.50
C LEU A 147 -11.43 1.07 -20.36
N ASN A 148 -11.90 -0.13 -20.75
CA ASN A 148 -13.16 -0.30 -21.46
C ASN A 148 -14.36 -0.14 -20.51
N LEU A 149 -14.61 1.09 -20.05
CA LEU A 149 -15.64 1.40 -19.06
C LEU A 149 -17.03 1.49 -19.71
N ALA A 150 -18.02 0.86 -19.10
CA ALA A 150 -19.41 1.01 -19.52
C ALA A 150 -19.97 2.39 -19.13
N LYS A 151 -21.05 2.84 -19.78
CA LYS A 151 -21.73 4.13 -19.47
C LYS A 151 -22.07 4.31 -17.98
N LYS A 152 -22.54 3.23 -17.33
CA LYS A 152 -22.81 3.22 -15.88
C LYS A 152 -21.56 3.40 -15.02
N GLU A 153 -20.42 2.90 -15.49
CA GLU A 153 -19.14 2.96 -14.78
C GLU A 153 -18.52 4.36 -14.91
N TYR A 154 -18.63 5.00 -16.09
CA TYR A 154 -18.30 6.43 -16.24
C TYR A 154 -19.12 7.31 -15.30
N ALA A 155 -20.44 7.12 -15.25
CA ALA A 155 -21.31 7.87 -14.35
C ALA A 155 -20.93 7.63 -12.86
N THR A 156 -20.57 6.40 -12.51
CA THR A 156 -20.15 6.06 -11.14
C THR A 156 -18.80 6.70 -10.80
N LEU A 157 -17.83 6.68 -11.73
CA LEU A 157 -16.54 7.33 -11.58
C LEU A 157 -16.69 8.85 -11.42
N GLN A 158 -17.56 9.47 -12.23
CA GLN A 158 -17.86 10.89 -12.11
C GLN A 158 -18.42 11.23 -10.74
N ARG A 159 -19.47 10.50 -10.28
CA ARG A 159 -20.09 10.74 -8.97
C ARG A 159 -19.10 10.50 -7.82
N LEU A 160 -18.21 9.51 -7.96
CA LEU A 160 -17.14 9.27 -7.00
C LEU A 160 -16.18 10.47 -6.93
N MET A 161 -15.69 10.93 -8.08
CA MET A 161 -14.79 12.10 -8.16
C MET A 161 -15.47 13.35 -7.59
N GLU A 162 -16.76 13.54 -7.86
CA GLU A 162 -17.54 14.63 -7.29
C GLU A 162 -17.60 14.53 -5.76
N ALA A 163 -17.94 13.37 -5.21
CA ALA A 163 -18.01 13.17 -3.77
C ALA A 163 -16.65 13.30 -3.07
N VAL A 164 -15.55 12.92 -3.73
CA VAL A 164 -14.20 13.02 -3.15
C VAL A 164 -13.65 14.43 -3.24
N MET A 165 -13.68 15.06 -4.42
CA MET A 165 -12.86 16.25 -4.69
C MET A 165 -13.54 17.36 -5.50
N ALA A 166 -14.84 17.28 -5.81
CA ALA A 166 -15.50 18.41 -6.47
C ALA A 166 -15.31 19.69 -5.64
N PRO A 167 -14.92 20.82 -6.25
CA PRO A 167 -14.82 22.11 -5.54
C PRO A 167 -16.16 22.66 -5.05
N GLY A 168 -17.28 22.02 -5.40
CA GLY A 168 -18.63 22.53 -5.19
C GLY A 168 -18.99 23.62 -6.20
N TRP A 169 -20.28 23.77 -6.48
CA TRP A 169 -20.77 24.76 -7.43
C TRP A 169 -22.13 25.28 -7.00
N LYS A 170 -22.30 26.59 -7.18
CA LYS A 170 -23.60 27.22 -7.18
C LYS A 170 -24.04 27.29 -8.64
N HIS A 171 -25.10 26.55 -8.95
CA HIS A 171 -25.74 26.53 -10.25
C HIS A 171 -26.45 27.88 -10.51
N LYS A 172 -26.69 28.20 -11.79
CA LYS A 172 -27.35 29.46 -12.20
C LYS A 172 -28.77 29.59 -11.65
N ASP A 173 -29.43 28.46 -11.41
CA ASP A 173 -30.76 28.37 -10.78
C ASP A 173 -30.73 28.50 -9.24
N GLY A 174 -29.55 28.78 -8.66
CA GLY A 174 -29.37 28.97 -7.23
C GLY A 174 -29.14 27.68 -6.44
N ARG A 175 -29.27 26.49 -7.05
CA ARG A 175 -28.94 25.22 -6.38
C ARG A 175 -27.46 25.18 -6.04
N VAL A 176 -27.11 24.62 -4.89
CA VAL A 176 -25.72 24.47 -4.47
C VAL A 176 -25.38 22.98 -4.39
N THR A 177 -24.43 22.53 -5.22
CA THR A 177 -23.76 21.26 -4.99
C THR A 177 -22.62 21.49 -4.01
N PRO A 178 -22.61 20.82 -2.84
CA PRO A 178 -21.55 21.00 -1.86
C PRO A 178 -20.21 20.53 -2.42
N ALA A 179 -19.13 21.02 -1.83
CA ALA A 179 -17.80 20.50 -2.14
C ALA A 179 -17.68 19.04 -1.68
N GLY A 180 -16.91 18.24 -2.43
CA GLY A 180 -16.53 16.89 -2.01
C GLY A 180 -15.64 16.92 -0.76
N LEU A 181 -15.36 15.75 -0.20
CA LEU A 181 -14.62 15.56 1.06
C LEU A 181 -13.38 16.45 1.21
N ILE A 182 -12.57 16.54 0.14
CA ILE A 182 -11.36 17.38 0.11
C ILE A 182 -11.48 18.52 -0.91
N GLY A 183 -12.68 18.77 -1.43
CA GLY A 183 -12.96 19.76 -2.47
C GLY A 183 -12.58 21.19 -2.12
N THR A 184 -12.56 21.54 -0.83
CA THR A 184 -12.18 22.88 -0.32
C THR A 184 -10.66 23.06 -0.16
N ARG A 185 -9.86 21.99 -0.28
CA ARG A 185 -8.40 22.04 -0.15
C ARG A 185 -7.77 22.69 -1.39
N THR A 186 -7.12 23.84 -1.21
CA THR A 186 -6.39 24.56 -2.26
C THR A 186 -4.93 24.81 -1.88
N GLY A 187 -4.07 25.05 -2.87
CA GLY A 187 -2.66 25.42 -2.69
C GLY A 187 -1.67 24.26 -2.84
N ARG A 188 -0.43 24.47 -2.40
CA ARG A 188 0.66 23.48 -2.56
C ARG A 188 0.28 22.13 -1.93
N GLY A 189 0.46 21.05 -2.69
CA GLY A 189 0.13 19.68 -2.27
C GLY A 189 -1.35 19.32 -2.34
N ALA A 190 -2.25 20.22 -2.73
CA ALA A 190 -3.69 19.92 -2.82
C ALA A 190 -4.00 18.78 -3.81
N ALA A 191 -3.34 18.78 -4.97
CA ALA A 191 -3.50 17.71 -5.96
C ALA A 191 -3.01 16.36 -5.43
N THR A 192 -1.87 16.32 -4.73
CA THR A 192 -1.35 15.10 -4.09
C THR A 192 -2.30 14.60 -3.00
N ASP A 193 -2.82 15.49 -2.15
CA ASP A 193 -3.76 15.11 -1.08
C ASP A 193 -5.07 14.55 -1.68
N ARG A 194 -5.58 15.15 -2.77
CA ARG A 194 -6.76 14.70 -3.53
C ARG A 194 -6.56 13.32 -4.17
N LEU A 195 -5.42 13.14 -4.82
CA LEU A 195 -5.05 11.86 -5.45
C LEU A 195 -4.90 10.76 -4.39
N ALA A 196 -4.24 11.06 -3.27
CA ALA A 196 -4.08 10.12 -2.16
C ALA A 196 -5.43 9.71 -1.58
N LEU A 197 -6.33 10.66 -1.33
CA LEU A 197 -7.66 10.35 -0.79
C LEU A 197 -8.48 9.49 -1.76
N LEU A 198 -8.46 9.79 -3.06
CA LEU A 198 -9.14 8.98 -4.08
C LEU A 198 -8.65 7.52 -4.04
N MET A 199 -7.33 7.33 -4.02
CA MET A 199 -6.73 5.99 -3.95
C MET A 199 -7.10 5.27 -2.66
N LEU A 200 -7.09 5.96 -1.52
CA LEU A 200 -7.50 5.38 -0.23
C LEU A 200 -9.00 5.00 -0.21
N VAL A 201 -9.87 5.80 -0.81
CA VAL A 201 -11.31 5.48 -0.96
C VAL A 201 -11.51 4.24 -1.82
N LEU A 202 -10.76 4.08 -2.91
CA LEU A 202 -10.81 2.90 -3.78
C LEU A 202 -10.22 1.65 -3.12
N GLU A 203 -9.33 1.79 -2.14
CA GLU A 203 -8.76 0.66 -1.36
C GLU A 203 -9.52 0.37 -0.06
N ALA A 204 -10.45 1.24 0.35
CA ALA A 204 -11.24 1.08 1.55
C ALA A 204 -12.29 -0.02 1.40
N ARG A 205 -12.49 -0.82 2.45
CA ARG A 205 -13.61 -1.76 2.58
C ARG A 205 -14.89 -1.01 2.94
N GLU A 206 -16.01 -1.73 2.98
CA GLU A 206 -17.30 -1.18 3.42
C GLU A 206 -17.26 -0.66 4.86
N THR A 207 -16.37 -1.21 5.70
CA THR A 207 -16.09 -0.70 7.06
C THR A 207 -15.22 0.57 7.07
N GLY A 208 -14.85 1.10 5.90
CA GLY A 208 -13.88 2.19 5.75
C GLY A 208 -12.42 1.76 5.91
N ARG A 209 -12.15 0.48 6.22
CA ARG A 209 -10.79 -0.03 6.45
C ARG A 209 -9.99 -0.17 5.16
N VAL A 210 -8.82 0.46 5.10
CA VAL A 210 -7.92 0.39 3.94
C VAL A 210 -7.03 -0.85 4.01
N ARG A 211 -6.87 -1.54 2.88
CA ARG A 211 -5.91 -2.65 2.75
C ARG A 211 -4.48 -2.10 2.77
N GLN A 212 -3.77 -2.29 3.88
CA GLN A 212 -2.38 -1.87 4.00
C GLN A 212 -1.41 -2.82 3.28
N CYS A 213 -0.29 -2.27 2.82
CA CYS A 213 0.74 -3.04 2.13
C CYS A 213 1.36 -4.15 3.02
N GLY A 214 1.51 -5.35 2.45
CA GLY A 214 2.24 -6.46 3.05
C GLY A 214 3.76 -6.28 3.01
N GLY A 215 4.48 -7.09 3.78
CA GLY A 215 5.95 -7.10 3.82
C GLY A 215 6.57 -6.25 4.94
N THR A 216 7.90 -6.18 4.92
CA THR A 216 8.71 -5.38 5.86
C THR A 216 8.59 -3.90 5.52
N VAL A 217 8.32 -3.05 6.51
CA VAL A 217 8.20 -1.61 6.36
C VAL A 217 9.16 -0.91 7.32
N ASP A 218 9.51 0.34 7.03
CA ASP A 218 10.24 1.21 7.94
C ASP A 218 9.50 1.31 9.28
N THR A 219 10.15 0.84 10.34
CA THR A 219 9.58 0.81 11.69
C THR A 219 9.35 2.21 12.27
N LYS A 220 10.01 3.25 11.74
CA LYS A 220 9.84 4.63 12.21
C LYS A 220 8.53 5.28 11.78
N ARG A 221 8.02 4.96 10.57
CA ARG A 221 6.82 5.60 9.98
C ARG A 221 5.62 4.65 9.91
N GLY A 222 5.86 3.35 9.89
CA GLY A 222 4.83 2.32 9.96
C GLY A 222 4.13 2.02 8.63
N ARG A 223 3.17 1.07 8.69
CA ARG A 223 2.52 0.49 7.49
C ARG A 223 1.60 1.46 6.75
N ALA A 224 0.94 2.36 7.47
CA ALA A 224 0.03 3.33 6.87
C ALA A 224 0.79 4.29 5.91
N ALA A 225 1.91 4.84 6.37
CA ALA A 225 2.80 5.69 5.57
C ALA A 225 3.30 4.98 4.31
N ALA A 226 3.76 3.73 4.47
CA ALA A 226 4.25 2.90 3.37
C ALA A 226 3.14 2.58 2.35
N THR A 227 1.89 2.43 2.81
CA THR A 227 0.73 2.20 1.93
C THR A 227 0.47 3.43 1.06
N VAL A 228 0.37 4.62 1.66
CA VAL A 228 0.18 5.88 0.91
C VAL A 228 1.34 6.13 -0.05
N ALA A 229 2.58 5.86 0.39
CA ALA A 229 3.77 6.01 -0.43
C ALA A 229 3.73 5.13 -1.69
N ARG A 230 3.32 3.86 -1.57
CA ARG A 230 3.15 2.96 -2.72
C ARG A 230 2.02 3.40 -3.64
N LEU A 231 0.89 3.84 -3.10
CA LEU A 231 -0.25 4.31 -3.91
C LEU A 231 0.11 5.55 -4.75
N LEU A 232 0.99 6.41 -4.24
CA LEU A 232 1.42 7.62 -4.92
C LEU A 232 2.70 7.44 -5.76
N GLY A 233 3.46 6.36 -5.56
CA GLY A 233 4.78 6.19 -6.17
C GLY A 233 5.86 7.10 -5.56
N CYS A 234 5.77 7.42 -4.27
CA CYS A 234 6.67 8.32 -3.58
C CYS A 234 7.39 7.67 -2.38
N SER A 235 8.25 8.41 -1.68
CA SER A 235 8.95 7.88 -0.51
C SER A 235 8.03 7.73 0.70
N ALA A 236 8.34 6.81 1.62
CA ALA A 236 7.59 6.65 2.88
C ALA A 236 7.53 7.96 3.70
N SER A 237 8.51 8.84 3.55
CA SER A 237 8.52 10.15 4.20
C SER A 237 7.51 11.12 3.61
N ALA A 238 7.40 11.15 2.28
CA ALA A 238 6.39 11.95 1.59
C ALA A 238 4.99 11.39 1.87
N GLY A 239 4.84 10.06 1.88
CA GLY A 239 3.60 9.38 2.25
C GLY A 239 3.13 9.71 3.67
N GLU A 240 4.04 9.75 4.65
CA GLU A 240 3.71 10.17 6.03
C GLU A 240 3.21 11.62 6.07
N ARG A 241 3.87 12.54 5.37
CA ARG A 241 3.43 13.95 5.33
C ARG A 241 2.05 14.13 4.70
N VAL A 242 1.72 13.31 3.69
CA VAL A 242 0.37 13.31 3.08
C VAL A 242 -0.64 12.78 4.10
N LEU A 243 -0.29 11.70 4.78
CA LEU A 243 -1.14 11.08 5.79
C LEU A 243 -1.44 12.05 6.94
N GLU A 244 -0.43 12.73 7.50
CA GLU A 244 -0.61 13.78 8.52
C GLU A 244 -1.61 14.85 8.06
N ARG A 245 -1.47 15.36 6.83
CA ARG A 245 -2.40 16.38 6.29
C ARG A 245 -3.83 15.88 6.10
N LEU A 246 -4.02 14.59 5.79
CA LEU A 246 -5.34 13.99 5.67
C LEU A 246 -5.97 13.72 7.04
N GLU A 247 -5.15 13.37 8.04
CA GLU A 247 -5.57 13.19 9.44
C GLU A 247 -5.93 14.52 10.11
N ASP A 248 -5.17 15.59 9.88
CA ASP A 248 -5.47 16.94 10.37
C ASP A 248 -6.84 17.46 9.89
N ARG A 249 -7.36 16.87 8.81
CA ARG A 249 -8.68 17.18 8.24
C ARG A 249 -9.74 16.13 8.56
N GLU A 250 -9.42 15.16 9.40
CA GLU A 250 -10.29 14.04 9.81
C GLU A 250 -10.79 13.18 8.63
N LEU A 251 -10.11 13.24 7.48
CA LEU A 251 -10.48 12.48 6.28
C LEU A 251 -10.05 11.01 6.38
N VAL A 252 -9.03 10.76 7.21
CA VAL A 252 -8.42 9.46 7.44
C VAL A 252 -8.08 9.34 8.92
N LEU A 253 -8.17 8.14 9.50
CA LEU A 253 -7.82 7.88 10.90
C LEU A 253 -6.85 6.70 11.02
N ARG A 254 -5.80 6.86 11.84
CA ARG A 254 -4.94 5.76 12.32
C ARG A 254 -5.47 5.19 13.64
N VAL A 255 -6.21 4.08 13.58
CA VAL A 255 -6.71 3.38 14.76
C VAL A 255 -5.63 2.43 15.29
N ARG A 256 -5.22 2.58 16.54
CA ARG A 256 -4.28 1.67 17.22
C ARG A 256 -5.06 0.64 18.04
N LEU A 257 -5.01 -0.63 17.65
CA LEU A 257 -5.61 -1.71 18.44
C LEU A 257 -4.63 -2.20 19.50
N LYS A 258 -5.10 -2.33 20.75
CA LYS A 258 -4.38 -3.02 21.83
C LYS A 258 -4.59 -4.52 21.67
N THR A 259 -3.53 -5.32 21.72
CA THR A 259 -3.66 -6.79 21.80
C THR A 259 -4.16 -7.19 23.20
N GLY A 260 -4.65 -8.43 23.38
CA GLY A 260 -5.03 -8.98 24.69
C GLY A 260 -3.92 -8.92 25.75
N SER A 261 -2.66 -8.81 25.32
CA SER A 261 -1.48 -8.57 26.16
C SER A 261 -1.19 -7.09 26.50
N GLY A 262 -2.06 -6.16 26.12
CA GLY A 262 -1.87 -4.72 26.37
C GLY A 262 -0.81 -4.02 25.50
N LEU A 263 -0.14 -4.74 24.60
CA LEU A 263 0.88 -4.18 23.69
C LEU A 263 0.24 -3.57 22.43
N ALA A 264 0.67 -2.36 22.07
CA ALA A 264 0.20 -1.65 20.89
C ALA A 264 0.99 -2.12 19.64
N ASN A 265 0.39 -2.93 18.77
CA ASN A 265 1.16 -3.54 17.67
C ASN A 265 0.51 -3.52 16.28
N ARG A 266 -0.72 -3.00 16.10
CA ARG A 266 -1.35 -2.87 14.77
C ARG A 266 -2.04 -1.51 14.62
N SER A 267 -1.48 -0.65 13.76
CA SER A 267 -2.14 0.57 13.29
C SER A 267 -2.99 0.24 12.06
N ARG A 268 -4.31 0.45 12.15
CA ARG A 268 -5.24 0.36 11.02
C ARG A 268 -5.44 1.74 10.43
N LEU A 269 -5.61 1.76 9.11
CA LEU A 269 -5.92 2.98 8.37
C LEU A 269 -7.40 2.94 7.97
N MET A 270 -8.17 3.94 8.37
CA MET A 270 -9.61 4.01 8.15
C MET A 270 -9.96 5.29 7.38
N VAL A 271 -10.94 5.20 6.48
CA VAL A 271 -11.59 6.34 5.81
C VAL A 271 -13.02 6.46 6.37
N PRO A 272 -13.27 7.34 7.36
CA PRO A 272 -14.55 7.41 8.07
C PRO A 272 -15.73 7.68 7.13
N ALA A 273 -15.54 8.51 6.11
CA ALA A 273 -16.58 8.84 5.14
C ALA A 273 -17.07 7.62 4.32
N VAL A 274 -16.20 6.63 4.08
CA VAL A 274 -16.60 5.38 3.40
C VAL A 274 -17.43 4.51 4.35
N ALA A 275 -17.00 4.36 5.61
CA ALA A 275 -17.77 3.64 6.62
C ALA A 275 -19.18 4.25 6.79
N ALA A 276 -19.24 5.58 6.94
CA ALA A 276 -20.49 6.33 7.08
C ALA A 276 -21.39 6.18 5.85
N ALA A 277 -20.84 6.20 4.63
CA ALA A 277 -21.59 5.98 3.40
C ALA A 277 -22.25 4.59 3.34
N HIS A 278 -21.62 3.58 3.95
CA HIS A 278 -22.18 2.23 4.09
C HIS A 278 -23.07 2.05 5.34
N GLY A 279 -23.35 3.12 6.09
CA GLY A 279 -24.13 3.09 7.32
C GLY A 279 -23.40 2.42 8.50
N ARG A 280 -22.07 2.35 8.47
CA ARG A 280 -21.22 1.79 9.52
C ARG A 280 -20.45 2.88 10.25
N THR A 281 -20.11 2.65 11.50
CA THR A 281 -19.22 3.51 12.28
C THR A 281 -17.84 2.87 12.43
N VAL A 282 -16.82 3.69 12.68
CA VAL A 282 -15.44 3.20 12.94
C VAL A 282 -15.37 2.33 14.21
N ALA A 283 -16.33 2.51 15.15
CA ALA A 283 -16.44 1.71 16.36
C ALA A 283 -16.96 0.28 16.09
N ASP A 284 -17.79 0.08 15.07
CA ASP A 284 -18.36 -1.23 14.73
C ASP A 284 -17.27 -2.25 14.33
N ASP A 285 -16.22 -1.81 13.61
CA ASP A 285 -15.05 -2.66 13.23
C ASP A 285 -14.17 -3.02 14.45
N VAL A 286 -14.15 -2.17 15.50
CA VAL A 286 -13.43 -2.45 16.76
C VAL A 286 -14.21 -3.47 17.61
N GLN A 287 -15.54 -3.51 17.48
CA GLN A 287 -16.43 -4.41 18.22
C GLN A 287 -16.63 -5.77 17.53
N GLU A 288 -16.76 -5.82 16.20
CA GLU A 288 -16.80 -7.08 15.41
C GLU A 288 -15.55 -7.95 15.70
N ASP A 289 -14.35 -7.36 15.76
CA ASP A 289 -13.11 -8.09 16.06
C ASP A 289 -13.00 -8.55 17.52
N ARG A 290 -13.67 -7.88 18.46
CA ARG A 290 -13.71 -8.29 19.87
C ARG A 290 -14.60 -9.52 20.05
N ALA A 291 -15.61 -9.67 19.20
CA ALA A 291 -16.48 -10.85 19.14
C ALA A 291 -15.79 -12.05 18.48
N GLU A 292 -14.93 -11.84 17.47
CA GLU A 292 -14.07 -12.90 16.90
C GLU A 292 -12.98 -13.40 17.86
N ALA A 293 -12.68 -12.67 18.93
CA ALA A 293 -11.64 -12.98 19.91
C ALA A 293 -12.15 -13.57 21.24
N LEU A 294 -13.42 -13.97 21.33
CA LEU A 294 -13.93 -14.71 22.49
C LEU A 294 -13.35 -16.14 22.49
N GLU A 295 -12.71 -16.51 23.61
CA GLU A 295 -12.03 -17.80 23.78
C GLU A 295 -13.01 -18.98 23.77
N PRO A 296 -12.58 -20.17 23.30
CA PRO A 296 -13.35 -21.39 23.46
C PRO A 296 -13.31 -21.80 24.94
N GLU A 297 -14.46 -21.80 25.61
CA GLU A 297 -14.64 -22.51 26.88
C GLU A 297 -14.51 -24.02 26.62
N PHE A 298 -13.34 -24.57 26.88
CA PHE A 298 -13.19 -26.00 27.15
C PHE A 298 -12.56 -26.17 28.52
N SER A 299 -13.36 -26.74 29.43
CA SER A 299 -12.93 -27.26 30.71
C SER A 299 -12.15 -28.55 30.48
N ASP A 300 -10.90 -28.60 30.91
CA ASP A 300 -10.16 -29.86 31.09
C ASP A 300 -10.78 -30.66 32.25
N PRO A 301 -10.82 -32.00 32.13
CA PRO A 301 -10.56 -32.85 33.27
C PRO A 301 -9.28 -33.68 33.06
N ASP A 302 -8.43 -33.63 34.09
CA ASP A 302 -7.32 -34.54 34.32
C ASP A 302 -7.76 -36.02 34.36
N VAL A 303 -6.89 -36.94 33.89
CA VAL A 303 -6.36 -38.14 34.60
C VAL A 303 -5.79 -39.23 33.63
N ALA A 304 -4.54 -39.63 33.92
CA ALA A 304 -3.85 -40.93 33.76
C ALA A 304 -3.28 -41.47 32.41
N ALA A 305 -1.95 -41.36 32.29
CA ALA A 305 -0.91 -42.41 32.08
C ALA A 305 -1.11 -43.67 31.19
N GLY A 306 -0.49 -43.65 29.98
CA GLY A 306 0.46 -44.63 29.36
C GLY A 306 -0.01 -46.02 28.85
N PRO A 307 0.81 -46.81 28.08
CA PRO A 307 1.97 -46.46 27.23
C PRO A 307 2.02 -47.16 25.81
N SER A 308 2.87 -46.60 24.93
CA SER A 308 3.72 -47.18 23.84
C SER A 308 3.29 -48.41 23.00
N GLU A 309 3.20 -48.24 21.66
CA GLU A 309 3.81 -49.14 20.66
C GLU A 309 3.81 -48.55 19.23
N ALA A 310 4.84 -48.87 18.46
CA ALA A 310 5.03 -48.67 17.01
C ALA A 310 5.95 -49.80 16.50
N PRO A 311 6.17 -50.02 15.19
CA PRO A 311 5.34 -49.88 13.99
C PRO A 311 5.39 -51.16 13.10
N SER A 312 4.65 -51.23 11.99
CA SER A 312 5.00 -52.15 10.89
C SER A 312 4.66 -51.62 9.49
N LEU A 313 5.65 -51.77 8.61
CA LEU A 313 5.75 -51.47 7.19
C LEU A 313 4.91 -52.42 6.30
N ALA A 314 4.53 -51.92 5.12
CA ALA A 314 4.58 -52.59 3.80
C ALA A 314 3.67 -51.82 2.81
N THR A 315 3.83 -51.75 1.49
CA THR A 315 4.85 -52.04 0.47
C THR A 315 4.16 -51.61 -0.84
N GLU A 316 4.82 -50.85 -1.72
CA GLU A 316 4.34 -50.56 -3.09
C GLU A 316 4.40 -51.81 -3.99
N PRO A 317 3.73 -51.80 -5.15
CA PRO A 317 4.53 -52.00 -6.36
C PRO A 317 4.16 -51.11 -7.56
N GLN A 318 5.22 -50.87 -8.35
CA GLN A 318 5.37 -50.24 -9.68
C GLN A 318 4.75 -51.15 -10.81
N VAL A 319 4.57 -50.84 -12.11
CA VAL A 319 5.47 -50.35 -13.20
C VAL A 319 4.68 -50.15 -14.55
N SER A 320 5.01 -49.07 -15.30
CA SER A 320 5.19 -48.82 -16.77
C SER A 320 4.17 -49.13 -17.90
N GLY A 321 4.13 -48.20 -18.88
CA GLY A 321 4.01 -48.48 -20.33
C GLY A 321 3.76 -47.24 -21.23
N VAL A 322 4.75 -46.82 -22.01
CA VAL A 322 4.72 -45.75 -23.06
C VAL A 322 4.72 -46.41 -24.47
N PRO A 323 4.15 -45.81 -25.54
CA PRO A 323 5.00 -45.18 -26.58
C PRO A 323 4.46 -43.86 -27.19
N VAL A 324 5.39 -43.11 -27.77
CA VAL A 324 5.28 -41.83 -28.51
C VAL A 324 5.19 -42.10 -30.03
N THR A 325 4.53 -41.22 -30.79
CA THR A 325 4.80 -40.94 -32.22
C THR A 325 4.52 -39.46 -32.56
N ASP A 326 5.21 -38.97 -33.59
CA ASP A 326 5.69 -37.60 -33.83
C ASP A 326 4.78 -36.60 -34.59
N GLU A 327 5.02 -35.33 -34.26
CA GLU A 327 5.13 -34.07 -35.05
C GLU A 327 4.16 -33.69 -36.20
N ALA A 328 3.61 -32.46 -36.10
CA ALA A 328 3.84 -31.38 -37.09
C ALA A 328 3.49 -29.99 -36.52
N ASP A 329 4.41 -29.04 -36.70
CA ASP A 329 4.41 -27.63 -36.31
C ASP A 329 3.31 -26.74 -36.96
N VAL A 330 2.92 -25.66 -36.27
CA VAL A 330 3.24 -24.24 -36.62
C VAL A 330 2.37 -23.22 -35.83
N ALA A 331 3.10 -22.30 -35.17
CA ALA A 331 2.80 -20.90 -34.77
C ALA A 331 1.91 -20.57 -33.55
N GLU A 332 2.57 -20.35 -32.41
CA GLU A 332 2.17 -19.37 -31.37
C GLU A 332 2.35 -17.92 -31.91
N PRO A 333 1.62 -16.91 -31.38
CA PRO A 333 2.19 -16.17 -30.24
C PRO A 333 1.19 -15.61 -29.18
N ASP A 334 1.80 -15.30 -28.03
CA ASP A 334 1.51 -14.24 -27.05
C ASP A 334 0.48 -14.44 -25.93
N VAL A 335 0.99 -15.16 -24.91
CA VAL A 335 0.55 -15.19 -23.51
C VAL A 335 0.94 -13.89 -22.80
N ALA A 336 -0.05 -13.14 -22.28
CA ALA A 336 0.19 -12.07 -21.31
C ALA A 336 0.27 -12.67 -19.88
N ALA A 337 1.47 -13.13 -19.50
CA ALA A 337 1.78 -13.53 -18.13
C ALA A 337 2.29 -12.35 -17.30
N ALA A 338 1.98 -12.44 -16.00
CA ALA A 338 2.27 -11.50 -14.96
C ALA A 338 3.77 -11.23 -14.74
N LEU A 339 4.01 -10.02 -14.25
CA LEU A 339 5.23 -9.47 -13.64
C LEU A 339 6.15 -10.54 -13.01
N HIS A 340 7.20 -10.89 -13.73
CA HIS A 340 8.47 -11.29 -13.15
C HIS A 340 9.59 -10.65 -13.96
N THR A 341 10.62 -10.19 -13.27
CA THR A 341 11.92 -9.93 -13.87
C THR A 341 12.80 -11.07 -13.41
N ASP A 342 13.15 -11.98 -14.32
CA ASP A 342 14.20 -12.96 -14.10
C ASP A 342 15.57 -12.30 -14.17
N HIS A 343 16.32 -12.43 -13.08
CA HIS A 343 17.77 -12.52 -13.13
C HIS A 343 18.23 -13.60 -12.15
N PRO A 344 18.75 -14.74 -12.62
CA PRO A 344 19.59 -15.60 -11.81
C PRO A 344 21.02 -15.05 -11.83
N HIS A 345 21.54 -14.66 -10.67
CA HIS A 345 22.98 -14.73 -10.43
C HIS A 345 23.23 -15.91 -9.52
N LEU A 346 23.89 -16.93 -10.07
CA LEU A 346 24.55 -18.00 -9.34
C LEU A 346 25.49 -17.39 -8.30
N VAL A 347 25.03 -17.31 -7.06
CA VAL A 347 25.90 -17.05 -5.91
C VAL A 347 26.30 -18.42 -5.36
N THR A 348 27.54 -18.79 -5.63
CA THR A 348 28.24 -19.88 -4.95
C THR A 348 28.10 -19.68 -3.43
N PRO A 349 27.73 -20.70 -2.63
CA PRO A 349 27.73 -20.57 -1.18
C PRO A 349 29.17 -20.35 -0.71
N VAL A 350 29.55 -19.08 -0.51
CA VAL A 350 30.76 -18.73 0.22
C VAL A 350 30.44 -18.99 1.69
N VAL A 351 30.84 -20.16 2.16
CA VAL A 351 31.02 -20.45 3.58
C VAL A 351 31.93 -19.34 4.13
N PRO A 352 31.51 -18.56 5.15
CA PRO A 352 32.43 -17.68 5.84
C PRO A 352 33.49 -18.56 6.49
N PRO A 353 34.79 -18.41 6.18
CA PRO A 353 35.81 -19.13 6.93
C PRO A 353 35.67 -18.74 8.41
N GLN A 354 35.69 -19.75 9.26
CA GLN A 354 35.85 -19.60 10.71
C GLN A 354 37.16 -18.85 10.94
N LEU A 355 37.07 -17.52 11.07
CA LEU A 355 38.20 -16.71 11.50
C LEU A 355 38.41 -17.02 12.98
N SER A 356 39.56 -17.63 13.27
CA SER A 356 40.08 -17.75 14.62
C SER A 356 40.05 -16.36 15.27
N TYR A 357 39.37 -16.24 16.39
CA TYR A 357 39.41 -15.05 17.22
C TYR A 357 40.79 -14.97 17.89
N GLY A 358 41.80 -14.56 17.11
CA GLY A 358 43.10 -14.15 17.59
C GLY A 358 42.97 -12.79 18.26
N PHE A 359 43.32 -12.76 19.54
CA PHE A 359 43.46 -11.57 20.36
C PHE A 359 44.54 -10.66 19.74
N SER A 360 44.17 -9.48 19.24
CA SER A 360 45.10 -8.35 19.18
C SER A 360 44.35 -7.08 19.52
N GLY A 361 44.60 -6.57 20.73
CA GLY A 361 44.10 -5.30 21.20
C GLY A 361 45.05 -4.19 20.76
N GLU A 362 44.92 -3.75 19.52
CA GLU A 362 45.57 -2.51 19.05
C GLU A 362 44.51 -1.67 18.34
N GLY A 363 43.89 -0.78 19.11
CA GLY A 363 43.17 0.37 18.55
C GLY A 363 44.18 1.47 18.25
N ARG A 364 44.05 2.11 17.09
CA ARG A 364 44.89 3.27 16.71
C ARG A 364 44.80 4.34 17.80
N GLY A 365 45.89 4.50 18.55
CA GLY A 365 46.02 5.54 19.56
C GLY A 365 46.15 6.90 18.91
N ALA A 366 45.30 7.84 19.30
CA ALA A 366 45.48 9.25 19.04
C ALA A 366 46.78 9.76 19.70
N GLU A 367 47.50 10.63 19.01
CA GLU A 367 48.70 11.30 19.50
C GLU A 367 48.39 12.11 20.78
N GLY A 368 48.79 11.54 21.92
CA GLY A 368 48.77 12.20 23.23
C GLY A 368 50.17 12.65 23.62
N ARG A 369 50.32 13.95 23.88
CA ARG A 369 51.54 14.64 24.34
C ARG A 369 52.25 13.86 25.46
N ARG A 370 53.57 13.72 25.34
CA ARG A 370 54.45 13.29 26.44
C ARG A 370 54.43 14.35 27.55
N PRO A 371 54.40 13.97 28.84
CA PRO A 371 54.67 14.91 29.93
C PRO A 371 56.17 15.21 30.03
N GLU A 372 56.48 16.50 30.24
CA GLU A 372 57.80 17.02 30.57
C GLU A 372 58.37 16.29 31.80
N ARG A 373 59.61 15.80 31.68
CA ARG A 373 60.38 15.33 32.83
C ARG A 373 61.04 16.52 33.50
N ALA A 374 60.56 16.86 34.68
CA ALA A 374 61.28 17.68 35.64
C ALA A 374 62.33 16.80 36.35
N CYS A 375 63.61 17.06 36.12
CA CYS A 375 64.69 16.77 37.06
C CYS A 375 65.65 17.98 37.05
N ALA A 376 65.40 18.95 37.93
CA ALA A 376 66.47 19.69 38.59
C ALA A 376 67.15 18.72 39.56
N GLY A 377 68.45 18.68 39.80
CA GLY A 377 69.62 19.42 39.37
C GLY A 377 70.77 18.89 40.23
N GLU A 378 72.01 19.00 39.75
CA GLU A 378 73.21 19.33 40.53
C GLU A 378 74.46 19.18 39.62
N GLU A 379 75.09 20.34 39.39
CA GLU A 379 76.53 20.62 39.38
C GLU A 379 77.52 19.59 38.80
N GLN A 380 78.20 19.96 37.70
CA GLN A 380 79.59 20.45 37.75
C GLN A 380 80.13 20.79 36.36
N ALA A 381 80.91 21.87 36.33
CA ALA A 381 81.54 22.48 35.18
C ALA A 381 82.77 21.72 34.67
N ALA A 382 83.08 21.85 33.38
CA ALA A 382 84.43 22.11 32.89
C ALA A 382 84.42 22.42 31.39
N ASP A 383 85.19 23.45 31.05
CA ASP A 383 85.54 23.93 29.72
C ASP A 383 86.23 22.88 28.85
N GLY A 384 86.20 23.07 27.53
CA GLY A 384 87.01 22.28 26.60
C GLY A 384 86.79 22.64 25.14
N GLU A 385 87.54 23.65 24.67
CA GLU A 385 87.73 23.98 23.25
C GLU A 385 88.45 22.87 22.47
N SER A 386 88.35 22.98 21.12
CA SER A 386 89.29 22.46 20.11
C SER A 386 89.27 20.94 19.85
N ALA A 387 89.64 20.37 18.71
CA ALA A 387 89.81 20.77 17.32
C ALA A 387 90.35 19.50 16.60
N ILE A 388 90.04 19.38 15.29
CA ILE A 388 90.92 18.82 14.23
C ILE A 388 91.04 17.28 14.02
N ALA A 389 90.82 16.96 12.73
CA ALA A 389 91.39 15.90 11.84
C ALA A 389 91.12 14.42 12.13
N GLY A 390 91.02 13.54 11.12
CA GLY A 390 91.25 13.64 9.67
C GLY A 390 90.85 12.31 9.02
N SER A 391 90.44 12.30 7.75
CA SER A 391 91.27 11.92 6.60
C SER A 391 90.75 10.61 5.98
N GLY A 392 90.64 10.57 4.64
CA GLY A 392 90.62 9.31 3.89
C GLY A 392 89.50 9.14 2.86
N SER A 393 89.73 9.64 1.66
CA SER A 393 89.31 9.04 0.36
C SER A 393 90.61 8.93 -0.47
N PRO A 394 90.80 8.12 -1.54
CA PRO A 394 89.87 7.33 -2.38
C PRO A 394 90.43 5.94 -2.85
N VAL A 395 89.78 5.32 -3.86
CA VAL A 395 90.31 4.58 -5.06
C VAL A 395 89.51 3.31 -5.42
N ALA A 396 89.43 3.09 -6.73
CA ALA A 396 88.57 2.22 -7.54
C ALA A 396 89.23 0.88 -7.98
N GLU A 397 88.59 0.23 -8.97
CA GLU A 397 88.93 -0.99 -9.75
C GLU A 397 88.30 -2.31 -9.21
N GLY A 398 87.72 -3.23 -9.99
CA GLY A 398 87.54 -3.38 -11.44
C GLY A 398 87.46 -4.87 -11.86
N GLY A 399 86.29 -5.35 -12.35
CA GLY A 399 86.07 -6.53 -13.24
C GLY A 399 86.42 -7.95 -12.73
N PRO A 400 86.09 -9.07 -13.47
CA PRO A 400 85.74 -9.15 -14.90
C PRO A 400 84.66 -10.18 -15.40
N LEU A 401 84.02 -9.83 -16.53
CA LEU A 401 83.82 -10.57 -17.82
C LEU A 401 83.17 -11.97 -17.96
N ARG A 402 82.11 -12.03 -18.81
CA ARG A 402 81.85 -12.87 -20.02
C ARG A 402 80.35 -13.20 -20.16
N GLY A 403 79.65 -13.13 -21.30
CA GLY A 403 79.94 -12.72 -22.67
C GLY A 403 78.75 -13.08 -23.60
N GLU A 404 78.47 -12.20 -24.59
CA GLU A 404 77.95 -12.39 -25.97
C GLU A 404 76.68 -13.25 -26.26
N LYS A 405 75.75 -12.97 -27.21
CA LYS A 405 75.70 -12.09 -28.40
C LYS A 405 74.24 -11.99 -28.95
N PRO A 406 73.86 -10.92 -29.68
CA PRO A 406 72.54 -10.72 -30.33
C PRO A 406 72.58 -10.91 -31.87
N LYS A 407 71.41 -11.05 -32.51
CA LYS A 407 71.15 -10.82 -33.95
C LYS A 407 69.64 -10.55 -34.13
N GLU A 408 69.11 -9.71 -35.01
CA GLU A 408 69.58 -8.75 -36.03
C GLU A 408 68.33 -7.90 -36.35
N SER A 409 68.45 -6.58 -36.47
CA SER A 409 67.49 -5.72 -37.19
C SER A 409 67.90 -5.62 -38.66
N PRO A 410 66.99 -5.27 -39.57
CA PRO A 410 67.10 -3.95 -40.21
C PRO A 410 65.76 -3.18 -40.19
N VAL A 411 65.67 -1.88 -39.85
CA VAL A 411 66.28 -0.69 -40.52
C VAL A 411 65.56 -0.51 -41.88
N ASP A 412 64.75 0.52 -42.16
CA ASP A 412 64.95 1.99 -42.21
C ASP A 412 63.55 2.64 -42.33
N GLU A 413 63.17 3.73 -41.66
CA GLU A 413 63.50 5.16 -41.83
C GLU A 413 62.20 5.96 -42.00
N GLN A 414 61.95 6.77 -40.97
CA GLN A 414 61.48 8.16 -41.01
C GLN A 414 61.10 8.78 -42.36
N GLY A 415 59.91 9.39 -42.39
CA GLY A 415 59.73 10.63 -43.15
C GLY A 415 58.28 11.07 -43.38
N GLY A 416 57.89 12.20 -42.76
CA GLY A 416 56.84 13.10 -43.28
C GLY A 416 55.40 12.82 -42.83
N GLN A 417 54.87 13.49 -41.81
CA GLN A 417 54.17 14.79 -41.89
C GLN A 417 52.68 14.73 -42.30
N ARG A 418 51.84 15.04 -41.30
CA ARG A 418 50.57 15.84 -41.31
C ARG A 418 49.61 15.68 -42.50
N ALA A 419 48.34 15.37 -42.21
CA ALA A 419 47.28 16.36 -41.98
C ALA A 419 45.87 15.72 -41.85
N ALA A 420 45.00 16.53 -41.25
CA ALA A 420 43.55 16.45 -41.05
C ALA A 420 42.69 15.65 -42.06
N GLY A 421 41.59 15.09 -41.55
CA GLY A 421 40.46 14.65 -42.37
C GLY A 421 39.38 13.96 -41.55
N ALA A 422 38.19 14.54 -41.54
CA ALA A 422 37.03 14.12 -40.78
C ALA A 422 36.17 13.05 -41.50
N VAL A 423 35.14 12.58 -40.77
CA VAL A 423 33.82 12.10 -41.24
C VAL A 423 33.59 10.57 -41.34
N ALA A 424 32.81 10.13 -40.34
CA ALA A 424 31.59 9.30 -40.39
C ALA A 424 31.57 7.80 -40.73
N SER A 425 30.85 7.12 -39.82
CA SER A 425 29.84 6.07 -40.05
C SER A 425 30.21 4.80 -40.80
N GLY A 426 30.23 3.69 -40.05
CA GLY A 426 30.12 2.34 -40.60
C GLY A 426 29.68 1.36 -39.50
N GLN A 427 28.50 0.78 -39.69
CA GLN A 427 27.82 -0.19 -38.82
C GLN A 427 28.71 -1.33 -38.28
N ALA A 428 28.62 -1.59 -36.98
CA ALA A 428 29.06 -2.85 -36.39
C ALA A 428 28.00 -3.93 -36.64
N LYS A 429 28.35 -4.94 -37.43
CA LYS A 429 27.68 -6.24 -37.49
C LYS A 429 28.42 -7.21 -36.58
N ALA A 430 27.71 -7.74 -35.60
CA ALA A 430 28.17 -8.77 -34.69
C ALA A 430 28.22 -10.13 -35.41
N VAL A 431 29.37 -10.82 -35.38
CA VAL A 431 29.47 -12.29 -35.44
C VAL A 431 30.79 -12.70 -34.79
N GLY A 432 30.77 -13.75 -33.96
CA GLY A 432 31.95 -14.59 -33.72
C GLY A 432 32.42 -14.66 -32.26
N TRP A 433 31.85 -15.59 -31.51
CA TRP A 433 32.49 -16.16 -30.33
C TRP A 433 33.76 -16.91 -30.75
N ASP A 434 34.88 -16.20 -30.78
CA ASP A 434 36.19 -16.82 -30.82
C ASP A 434 37.03 -16.32 -29.65
N LYS A 435 37.65 -17.28 -28.98
CA LYS A 435 38.41 -17.18 -27.73
C LYS A 435 39.20 -15.87 -27.65
N ALA A 436 38.64 -14.89 -26.93
CA ALA A 436 39.34 -13.69 -26.56
C ALA A 436 40.49 -14.10 -25.63
N GLN A 437 41.67 -14.29 -26.23
CA GLN A 437 42.95 -14.36 -25.56
C GLN A 437 43.02 -13.09 -24.70
N GLN A 438 42.75 -13.23 -23.40
CA GLN A 438 42.57 -12.13 -22.46
C GLN A 438 43.88 -11.34 -22.35
N GLN A 439 44.03 -10.35 -23.23
CA GLN A 439 45.13 -9.41 -23.16
C GLN A 439 45.02 -8.66 -21.83
N ARG A 440 46.08 -8.79 -21.02
CA ARG A 440 46.27 -8.05 -19.78
C ARG A 440 46.09 -6.56 -20.07
N ARG A 441 45.08 -5.93 -19.45
CA ARG A 441 44.86 -4.48 -19.62
C ARG A 441 45.86 -3.75 -18.73
N VAL A 442 46.71 -2.93 -19.35
CA VAL A 442 47.75 -2.17 -18.63
C VAL A 442 47.15 -1.03 -17.80
N GLY A 443 46.00 -0.49 -18.22
CA GLY A 443 45.28 0.58 -17.52
C GLY A 443 44.13 0.10 -16.63
N LEU A 444 43.76 0.93 -15.65
CA LEU A 444 42.51 0.79 -14.91
C LEU A 444 41.29 0.91 -15.86
N PRO A 445 40.12 0.37 -15.49
CA PRO A 445 38.92 0.46 -16.32
C PRO A 445 38.55 1.91 -16.70
N ALA A 446 38.08 2.13 -17.93
CA ALA A 446 37.79 3.48 -18.45
C ALA A 446 36.64 4.24 -17.74
N ARG A 447 35.92 3.58 -16.82
CA ARG A 447 34.82 4.18 -16.05
C ARG A 447 35.39 5.11 -14.95
N PRO A 448 35.00 6.41 -14.90
CA PRO A 448 35.56 7.37 -13.94
C PRO A 448 35.45 6.92 -12.47
N ALA A 449 34.32 6.33 -12.07
CA ALA A 449 34.10 5.81 -10.73
C ALA A 449 35.11 4.71 -10.35
N LEU A 450 35.45 3.81 -11.29
CA LEU A 450 36.42 2.74 -11.03
C LEU A 450 37.85 3.25 -11.01
N GLN A 451 38.19 4.25 -11.82
CA GLN A 451 39.51 4.89 -11.78
C GLN A 451 39.75 5.56 -10.43
N VAL A 452 38.74 6.25 -9.89
CA VAL A 452 38.82 6.86 -8.56
C VAL A 452 38.97 5.79 -7.49
N ALA A 453 38.11 4.77 -7.51
CA ALA A 453 38.09 3.73 -6.48
C ALA A 453 39.35 2.85 -6.46
N LEU A 454 39.83 2.40 -7.63
CA LEU A 454 40.98 1.49 -7.75
C LEU A 454 42.31 2.22 -7.93
N GLY A 455 42.31 3.55 -8.05
CA GLY A 455 43.51 4.38 -8.16
C GLY A 455 44.60 4.05 -7.12
N PRO A 456 44.27 3.88 -5.82
CA PRO A 456 45.24 3.53 -4.79
C PRO A 456 45.97 2.20 -4.99
N VAL A 457 45.38 1.28 -5.77
CA VAL A 457 45.88 -0.08 -6.01
C VAL A 457 46.26 -0.28 -7.48
N ALA A 458 46.53 0.80 -8.21
CA ALA A 458 46.83 0.74 -9.64
C ALA A 458 48.06 -0.13 -9.97
N GLY A 459 49.09 -0.13 -9.12
CA GLY A 459 50.25 -1.00 -9.34
C GLY A 459 49.94 -2.49 -9.10
N LEU A 460 49.07 -2.81 -8.12
CA LEU A 460 48.56 -4.16 -7.89
C LEU A 460 47.66 -4.63 -9.04
N TRP A 461 46.88 -3.72 -9.62
CA TRP A 461 46.00 -3.99 -10.75
C TRP A 461 46.76 -4.47 -11.98
N VAL A 462 47.92 -3.86 -12.25
CA VAL A 462 48.78 -4.25 -13.36
C VAL A 462 49.22 -5.70 -13.18
N GLN A 463 49.47 -6.19 -11.96
CA GLN A 463 49.94 -7.56 -11.70
C GLN A 463 48.86 -8.65 -11.91
N LEU A 464 47.60 -8.29 -12.13
CA LEU A 464 46.48 -9.23 -12.31
C LEU A 464 46.39 -9.79 -13.74
N SER A 465 45.90 -11.03 -13.89
CA SER A 465 45.47 -11.58 -15.19
C SER A 465 44.14 -10.97 -15.66
N GLY A 466 43.80 -11.10 -16.94
CA GLY A 466 42.54 -10.53 -17.47
C GLY A 466 41.28 -11.01 -16.74
N TRP A 467 41.17 -12.31 -16.46
CA TRP A 467 40.07 -12.86 -15.66
C TRP A 467 40.05 -12.32 -14.22
N GLN A 468 41.22 -12.15 -13.59
CA GLN A 468 41.32 -11.57 -12.26
C GLN A 468 40.91 -10.09 -12.26
N GLN A 469 41.28 -9.34 -13.30
CA GLN A 469 40.85 -7.96 -13.51
C GLN A 469 39.32 -7.88 -13.64
N ASP A 470 38.70 -8.76 -14.42
CA ASP A 470 37.23 -8.79 -14.59
C ASP A 470 36.52 -9.09 -13.25
N GLN A 471 37.05 -10.02 -12.45
CA GLN A 471 36.49 -10.33 -11.13
C GLN A 471 36.66 -9.18 -10.12
N VAL A 472 37.84 -8.56 -10.06
CA VAL A 472 38.09 -7.41 -9.18
C VAL A 472 37.24 -6.21 -9.61
N GLN A 473 37.08 -6.00 -10.92
CA GLN A 473 36.19 -4.96 -11.45
C GLN A 473 34.75 -5.20 -11.01
N ALA A 474 34.19 -6.40 -11.23
CA ALA A 474 32.83 -6.71 -10.83
C ALA A 474 32.61 -6.55 -9.31
N ALA A 475 33.59 -6.99 -8.51
CA ALA A 475 33.57 -6.80 -7.06
C ALA A 475 33.62 -5.32 -6.65
N ALA A 476 34.46 -4.52 -7.30
CA ALA A 476 34.55 -3.09 -7.04
C ALA A 476 33.28 -2.34 -7.46
N GLU A 477 32.67 -2.69 -8.59
CA GLU A 477 31.38 -2.12 -9.03
C GLU A 477 30.24 -2.44 -8.05
N ALA A 478 30.16 -3.70 -7.61
CA ALA A 478 29.18 -4.11 -6.60
C ALA A 478 29.40 -3.37 -5.28
N GLU A 479 30.66 -3.18 -4.89
CA GLU A 479 31.04 -2.49 -3.66
C GLU A 479 30.74 -0.98 -3.72
N ILE A 480 31.06 -0.30 -4.81
CA ILE A 480 30.72 1.11 -5.03
C ILE A 480 29.20 1.30 -4.93
N LYS A 481 28.42 0.48 -5.65
CA LYS A 481 26.94 0.54 -5.62
C LYS A 481 26.39 0.37 -4.20
N ARG A 482 27.02 -0.52 -3.43
CA ARG A 482 26.64 -0.78 -2.03
C ARG A 482 26.98 0.40 -1.13
N LEU A 483 28.16 1.01 -1.27
CA LEU A 483 28.58 2.19 -0.51
C LEU A 483 27.73 3.41 -0.84
N GLU A 484 27.36 3.61 -2.11
CA GLU A 484 26.44 4.67 -2.52
C GLU A 484 25.06 4.53 -1.88
N GLY A 485 24.60 3.30 -1.65
CA GLY A 485 23.37 3.03 -0.91
C GLY A 485 23.45 3.31 0.59
N LEU A 486 24.65 3.54 1.15
CA LEU A 486 24.87 3.86 2.56
C LEU A 486 25.08 5.35 2.83
N LEU A 487 25.54 6.11 1.82
CA LEU A 487 25.82 7.54 1.91
C LEU A 487 24.56 8.38 1.68
N GLU A 488 24.45 9.53 2.38
CA GLU A 488 23.35 10.48 2.17
C GLU A 488 23.46 11.23 0.83
N HIS A 489 24.68 11.39 0.32
CA HIS A 489 24.97 12.05 -0.95
C HIS A 489 25.53 11.03 -1.96
N GLN A 490 24.88 10.95 -3.13
CA GLN A 490 25.33 10.10 -4.23
C GLN A 490 26.65 10.62 -4.83
N GLY A 491 27.51 9.71 -5.30
CA GLY A 491 28.82 10.04 -5.89
C GLY A 491 30.02 9.97 -4.94
N GLY A 492 29.81 9.83 -3.62
CA GLY A 492 30.90 9.66 -2.65
C GLY A 492 31.46 8.23 -2.54
N GLY A 493 30.73 7.22 -3.02
CA GLY A 493 31.08 5.80 -2.90
C GLY A 493 32.45 5.43 -3.50
N PRO A 494 32.81 5.91 -4.72
CA PRO A 494 34.13 5.68 -5.29
C PRO A 494 35.28 6.23 -4.44
N ARG A 495 35.14 7.43 -3.90
CA ARG A 495 36.18 8.06 -3.09
C ARG A 495 36.34 7.36 -1.74
N LEU A 496 35.23 7.00 -1.12
CA LEU A 496 35.22 6.22 0.12
C LEU A 496 35.88 4.85 -0.05
N LEU A 497 35.65 4.17 -1.18
CA LEU A 497 36.33 2.92 -1.49
C LEU A 497 37.84 3.12 -1.70
N ALA A 498 38.24 4.22 -2.35
CA ALA A 498 39.64 4.57 -2.52
C ALA A 498 40.33 4.80 -1.17
N ASP A 499 39.75 5.62 -0.30
CA ASP A 499 40.30 5.93 1.02
C ASP A 499 40.46 4.64 1.85
N ARG A 500 39.47 3.74 1.82
CA ARG A 500 39.56 2.41 2.44
C ARG A 500 40.71 1.56 1.89
N LEU A 501 40.89 1.51 0.57
CA LEU A 501 41.98 0.75 -0.04
C LEU A 501 43.34 1.34 0.33
N THR A 502 43.45 2.68 0.39
CA THR A 502 44.65 3.37 0.86
C THR A 502 44.99 3.00 2.31
N ASP A 503 44.02 3.03 3.22
CA ASP A 503 44.27 2.70 4.62
C ASP A 503 44.68 1.24 4.82
N ARG A 504 44.07 0.32 4.05
CA ARG A 504 44.41 -1.11 4.09
C ARG A 504 45.79 -1.41 3.48
N LEU A 505 46.20 -0.65 2.47
CA LEU A 505 47.57 -0.72 1.94
C LEU A 505 48.58 -0.25 2.99
N LYS A 506 48.31 0.88 3.68
CA LYS A 506 49.16 1.35 4.79
C LYS A 506 49.27 0.31 5.90
N GLU A 507 48.18 -0.36 6.26
CA GLU A 507 48.18 -1.46 7.23
C GLU A 507 49.02 -2.66 6.80
N THR A 508 49.15 -2.90 5.50
CA THR A 508 49.97 -3.99 4.95
C THR A 508 51.45 -3.59 4.87
N GLY A 509 51.78 -2.32 5.13
CA GLY A 509 53.13 -1.76 4.99
C GLY A 509 53.47 -1.31 3.56
N GLY A 510 52.44 -1.06 2.75
CA GLY A 510 52.57 -0.57 1.37
C GLY A 510 52.41 -1.66 0.31
N GLU A 511 52.41 -1.23 -0.95
CA GLU A 511 52.14 -2.10 -2.10
C GLU A 511 53.19 -3.21 -2.28
N ALA A 512 54.45 -2.91 -1.99
CA ALA A 512 55.59 -3.83 -2.19
C ALA A 512 55.54 -5.08 -1.29
N LEU A 513 54.77 -5.06 -0.20
CA LEU A 513 54.61 -6.18 0.73
C LEU A 513 53.37 -7.04 0.41
N VAL A 514 52.70 -6.80 -0.72
CA VAL A 514 51.54 -7.59 -1.16
C VAL A 514 52.00 -8.71 -2.11
N ASP A 515 52.35 -9.86 -1.56
CA ASP A 515 52.84 -11.02 -2.34
C ASP A 515 51.79 -11.60 -3.32
N ARG A 516 50.50 -11.44 -3.01
CA ARG A 516 49.38 -12.01 -3.78
C ARG A 516 48.27 -10.96 -3.99
N PRO A 517 48.33 -10.17 -5.08
CA PRO A 517 47.41 -9.06 -5.34
C PRO A 517 45.93 -9.46 -5.42
N PHE A 518 45.60 -10.54 -6.13
CA PHE A 518 44.20 -10.95 -6.34
C PHE A 518 43.50 -11.39 -5.03
N PRO A 519 44.06 -12.31 -4.22
CA PRO A 519 43.51 -12.64 -2.91
C PRO A 519 43.48 -11.44 -1.95
N TRP A 520 44.49 -10.57 -1.99
CA TRP A 520 44.52 -9.38 -1.15
C TRP A 520 43.34 -8.45 -1.48
N LEU A 521 43.10 -8.13 -2.76
CA LEU A 521 41.98 -7.27 -3.18
C LEU A 521 40.62 -7.90 -2.83
N THR A 522 40.42 -9.17 -3.14
CA THR A 522 39.10 -9.82 -3.02
C THR A 522 38.73 -10.23 -1.59
N ARG A 523 39.70 -10.48 -0.70
CA ARG A 523 39.42 -10.92 0.68
C ARG A 523 39.73 -9.86 1.74
N ARG A 524 40.61 -8.91 1.42
CA ARG A 524 41.13 -7.92 2.38
C ARG A 524 40.87 -6.49 1.92
N GLY A 525 41.04 -6.18 0.64
CA GLY A 525 40.94 -4.83 0.09
C GLY A 525 39.51 -4.32 -0.10
N LEU A 526 38.64 -5.10 -0.76
CA LEU A 526 37.28 -4.67 -1.12
C LEU A 526 36.23 -5.01 -0.06
N VAL A 527 36.41 -6.10 0.68
CA VAL A 527 35.42 -6.60 1.66
C VAL A 527 35.29 -5.66 2.86
N GLN A 528 34.09 -5.22 3.19
CA GLN A 528 33.87 -4.50 4.45
C GLN A 528 34.08 -5.43 5.65
N ARG A 529 34.90 -4.99 6.60
CA ARG A 529 35.23 -5.69 7.84
C ARG A 529 34.36 -5.13 8.95
N GLN A 530 33.20 -5.75 9.15
CA GLN A 530 32.28 -5.32 10.19
C GLN A 530 32.74 -5.81 11.54
N ALA A 531 33.15 -4.89 12.42
CA ALA A 531 33.49 -5.20 13.81
C ALA A 531 32.27 -5.26 14.75
N CYS A 532 31.09 -4.84 14.26
CA CYS A 532 29.82 -4.88 14.98
C CYS A 532 28.64 -5.20 14.04
N THR A 533 27.42 -5.22 14.57
CA THR A 533 26.19 -5.50 13.81
C THR A 533 25.71 -4.32 12.94
N ASP A 534 26.35 -3.16 13.05
CA ASP A 534 26.03 -2.01 12.21
C ASP A 534 26.59 -2.23 10.79
N ARG A 535 25.69 -2.23 9.80
CA ARG A 535 26.03 -2.40 8.38
C ARG A 535 26.91 -1.27 7.84
N ARG A 536 27.00 -0.14 8.55
CA ARG A 536 27.82 1.03 8.18
C ARG A 536 29.22 0.99 8.80
N CYS A 537 29.55 -0.01 9.62
CA CYS A 537 30.84 -0.12 10.28
C CYS A 537 31.90 -0.78 9.38
N ASP A 538 33.04 -0.15 9.18
CA ASP A 538 34.26 -0.77 8.64
C ASP A 538 35.41 -0.57 9.63
N ASP A 539 35.91 -1.67 10.21
CA ASP A 539 37.00 -1.67 11.20
C ASP A 539 36.83 -0.64 12.34
N GLY A 540 35.60 -0.47 12.82
CA GLY A 540 35.30 0.46 13.92
C GLY A 540 35.07 1.90 13.50
N ILE A 541 35.12 2.21 12.21
CA ILE A 541 34.78 3.52 11.64
C ILE A 541 33.44 3.46 10.93
N ARG A 542 32.61 4.51 11.04
CA ARG A 542 31.35 4.63 10.31
C ARG A 542 31.60 5.19 8.91
N LEU A 543 31.18 4.42 7.91
CA LEU A 543 31.34 4.77 6.50
C LEU A 543 30.57 6.01 6.05
N ASP A 544 29.49 6.39 6.76
CA ASP A 544 28.66 7.55 6.41
C ASP A 544 29.15 8.87 7.03
N THR A 545 29.89 8.81 8.14
CA THR A 545 30.32 9.98 8.91
C THR A 545 31.83 10.10 9.03
N GLY A 546 32.59 9.05 8.75
CA GLY A 546 34.04 8.98 8.97
C GLY A 546 34.46 8.95 10.44
N ALA A 547 33.50 8.97 11.37
CA ALA A 547 33.74 8.97 12.81
C ALA A 547 33.83 7.55 13.38
N ASP A 548 34.27 7.44 14.64
CA ASP A 548 34.23 6.19 15.38
C ASP A 548 32.81 5.61 15.44
N CYS A 549 32.71 4.30 15.29
CA CYS A 549 31.44 3.59 15.33
C CYS A 549 30.97 3.42 16.77
N GLU A 550 29.90 4.13 17.13
CA GLU A 550 29.23 4.03 18.43
C GLU A 550 28.86 2.58 18.79
N MET A 551 28.43 1.78 17.80
CA MET A 551 28.08 0.38 18.03
C MET A 551 29.31 -0.48 18.32
N CYS A 552 30.47 -0.19 17.72
CA CYS A 552 31.73 -0.79 18.13
C CYS A 552 32.12 -0.36 19.55
N GLY A 553 31.89 0.89 19.92
CA GLY A 553 32.01 1.36 21.29
C GLY A 553 31.18 0.51 22.26
N ASN A 554 29.91 0.28 21.94
CA ASN A 554 29.02 -0.58 22.73
C ASN A 554 29.52 -2.03 22.82
N VAL A 555 29.99 -2.61 21.71
CA VAL A 555 30.59 -3.97 21.71
C VAL A 555 31.81 -4.02 22.63
N VAL A 556 32.68 -3.00 22.57
CA VAL A 556 33.85 -2.89 23.45
C VAL A 556 33.43 -2.72 24.90
N HIS A 557 32.43 -1.88 25.19
CA HIS A 557 31.89 -1.71 26.54
C HIS A 557 31.31 -3.01 27.10
N ILE A 558 30.51 -3.74 26.32
CA ILE A 558 29.95 -5.05 26.72
C ILE A 558 31.07 -6.03 27.02
N ARG A 559 32.10 -6.11 26.15
CA ARG A 559 33.26 -6.99 26.36
C ARG A 559 34.08 -6.61 27.59
N ARG A 560 34.27 -5.31 27.86
CA ARG A 560 34.96 -4.81 29.06
C ARG A 560 34.15 -5.12 30.32
N ALA A 561 32.85 -4.86 30.31
CA ALA A 561 31.95 -5.18 31.41
C ALA A 561 31.93 -6.69 31.71
N ARG A 562 31.94 -7.54 30.67
CA ARG A 562 32.02 -8.98 30.82
C ARG A 562 33.35 -9.42 31.45
N ARG A 563 34.47 -8.89 30.96
CA ARG A 563 35.80 -9.16 31.55
C ARG A 563 35.86 -8.76 33.02
N ALA A 564 35.35 -7.58 33.37
CA ALA A 564 35.29 -7.10 34.75
C ALA A 564 34.41 -8.01 35.62
N LYS A 565 33.24 -8.43 35.12
CA LYS A 565 32.35 -9.36 35.80
C LYS A 565 33.02 -10.71 36.06
N THR A 566 33.62 -11.32 35.03
CA THR A 566 34.32 -12.60 35.16
C THR A 566 35.53 -12.50 36.10
N ALA A 567 36.26 -11.39 36.07
CA ALA A 567 37.34 -11.16 37.03
C ALA A 567 36.81 -11.08 38.48
N ALA A 568 35.71 -10.37 38.72
CA ALA A 568 35.08 -10.29 40.04
C ALA A 568 34.51 -11.63 40.52
N GLU A 569 33.98 -12.45 39.60
CA GLU A 569 33.55 -13.83 39.90
C GLU A 569 34.73 -14.71 40.31
N ILE A 570 35.86 -14.61 39.61
CA ILE A 570 37.10 -15.33 39.97
C ILE A 570 37.61 -14.88 41.34
N ASP A 571 37.63 -13.58 41.62
CA ASP A 571 38.10 -13.05 42.92
C ASP A 571 37.24 -13.56 44.09
N LYS A 572 35.94 -13.74 43.85
CA LYS A 572 34.99 -14.27 44.83
C LYS A 572 35.13 -15.78 45.04
N GLU A 573 35.34 -16.54 43.96
CA GLU A 573 35.38 -18.01 44.00
C GLU A 573 36.75 -18.58 44.38
N LEU A 574 37.83 -17.87 44.02
CA LEU A 574 39.22 -18.31 44.17
C LEU A 574 40.07 -17.20 44.84
N PRO A 575 39.81 -16.88 46.13
CA PRO A 575 40.61 -15.89 46.83
C PRO A 575 42.05 -16.37 47.01
N GLY A 576 43.03 -15.49 46.80
CA GLY A 576 44.45 -15.74 47.06
C GLY A 576 45.29 -16.21 45.87
N LEU A 577 44.75 -16.22 44.64
CA LEU A 577 45.53 -16.50 43.43
C LEU A 577 46.62 -15.45 43.17
N SER A 578 47.75 -15.88 42.62
CA SER A 578 48.76 -14.95 42.09
C SER A 578 48.27 -14.25 40.82
N ASP A 579 48.82 -13.08 40.49
CA ASP A 579 48.44 -12.31 39.29
C ASP A 579 48.65 -13.08 37.97
N GLY A 580 49.60 -14.01 37.94
CA GLY A 580 49.86 -14.86 36.78
C GLY A 580 48.78 -15.93 36.60
N GLU A 581 48.40 -16.60 37.69
CA GLU A 581 47.37 -17.63 37.69
C GLU A 581 45.98 -17.03 37.45
N ARG A 582 45.69 -15.89 38.08
CA ARG A 582 44.44 -15.15 37.89
C ARG A 582 44.23 -14.75 36.43
N ARG A 583 45.27 -14.30 35.74
CA ARG A 583 45.21 -14.00 34.29
C ARG A 583 44.90 -15.23 33.44
N ARG A 584 45.54 -16.37 33.72
CA ARG A 584 45.28 -17.63 33.00
C ARG A 584 43.83 -18.10 33.17
N VAL A 585 43.32 -18.11 34.40
CA VAL A 585 41.95 -18.52 34.70
C VAL A 585 40.93 -17.57 34.04
N LEU A 586 41.20 -16.27 34.03
CA LEU A 586 40.36 -15.29 33.34
C LEU A 586 40.31 -15.54 31.83
N GLU A 587 41.45 -15.75 31.18
CA GLU A 587 41.50 -16.03 29.75
C GLU A 587 40.79 -17.32 29.38
N GLU A 588 40.93 -18.36 30.20
CA GLU A 588 40.25 -19.64 30.01
C GLU A 588 38.72 -19.51 30.10
N ARG A 589 38.20 -18.88 31.17
CA ARG A 589 36.75 -18.64 31.31
C ARG A 589 36.17 -17.76 30.21
N LEU A 590 36.93 -16.76 29.74
CA LEU A 590 36.51 -15.94 28.60
C LEU A 590 36.46 -16.74 27.30
N ARG A 591 37.40 -17.68 27.11
CA ARG A 591 37.43 -18.58 25.95
C ARG A 591 36.25 -19.55 25.97
N GLU A 592 35.97 -20.18 27.11
CA GLU A 592 34.80 -21.04 27.31
C GLU A 592 33.49 -20.29 27.06
N HIS A 593 33.40 -19.04 27.52
CA HIS A 593 32.21 -18.24 27.27
C HIS A 593 32.03 -17.94 25.78
N ALA A 594 33.11 -17.58 25.07
CA ALA A 594 33.06 -17.31 23.64
C ALA A 594 32.68 -18.55 22.81
N THR A 595 33.15 -19.74 23.20
CA THR A 595 32.76 -21.00 22.53
C THR A 595 31.29 -21.33 22.76
N ALA A 596 30.77 -21.10 23.98
CA ALA A 596 29.35 -21.26 24.29
C ALA A 596 28.46 -20.31 23.47
N GLU A 597 28.81 -19.02 23.39
CA GLU A 597 28.07 -18.04 22.59
C GLU A 597 28.07 -18.38 21.09
N ALA A 598 29.20 -18.87 20.56
CA ALA A 598 29.29 -19.32 19.18
C ALA A 598 28.38 -20.52 18.91
N ALA A 599 28.36 -21.51 19.80
CA ALA A 599 27.47 -22.67 19.69
C ALA A 599 25.99 -22.26 19.76
N ASP A 600 25.62 -21.35 20.67
CA ASP A 600 24.26 -20.81 20.78
C ASP A 600 23.81 -20.12 19.49
N LEU A 601 24.68 -19.32 18.88
CA LEU A 601 24.39 -18.62 17.63
C LEU A 601 24.14 -19.61 16.48
N VAL A 602 24.93 -20.69 16.40
CA VAL A 602 24.73 -21.76 15.40
C VAL A 602 23.37 -22.43 15.60
N ARG A 603 23.05 -22.87 16.84
CA ARG A 603 21.75 -23.49 17.14
C ARG A 603 20.57 -22.60 16.79
N ARG A 604 20.64 -21.29 17.09
CA ARG A 604 19.58 -20.33 16.72
C ARG A 604 19.40 -20.19 15.21
N ARG A 605 20.50 -20.23 14.44
CA ARG A 605 20.46 -20.18 12.97
C ARG A 605 19.82 -21.43 12.38
N GLU A 606 20.17 -22.61 12.90
CA GLU A 606 19.58 -23.88 12.48
C GLU A 606 18.08 -23.91 12.76
N GLN A 607 17.66 -23.51 13.97
CA GLN A 607 16.24 -23.38 14.32
C GLN A 607 15.50 -22.42 13.39
N ALA A 608 16.09 -21.26 13.11
CA ALA A 608 15.49 -20.29 12.19
C ALA A 608 15.37 -20.83 10.75
N ALA A 609 16.31 -21.66 10.30
CA ALA A 609 16.27 -22.31 8.99
C ALA A 609 15.14 -23.35 8.92
N VAL A 610 15.00 -24.21 9.94
CA VAL A 610 13.91 -25.19 10.04
C VAL A 610 12.55 -24.49 10.04
N GLU A 611 12.42 -23.44 10.85
CA GLU A 611 11.20 -22.64 10.94
C GLU A 611 10.87 -21.90 9.64
N ARG A 612 11.88 -21.52 8.85
CA ARG A 612 11.67 -20.96 7.51
C ARG A 612 11.17 -22.04 6.54
N ALA A 613 11.82 -23.20 6.52
CA ALA A 613 11.44 -24.32 5.66
C ALA A 613 9.99 -24.79 5.92
N ARG A 614 9.57 -24.86 7.19
CA ARG A 614 8.17 -25.16 7.56
C ARG A 614 7.17 -24.15 6.99
N ARG A 615 7.49 -22.85 7.06
CA ARG A 615 6.64 -21.79 6.50
C ARG A 615 6.59 -21.85 4.98
N ASP A 616 7.70 -22.17 4.32
CA ASP A 616 7.76 -22.35 2.87
C ASP A 616 6.92 -23.56 2.42
N ALA A 617 7.04 -24.70 3.09
CA ALA A 617 6.22 -25.89 2.82
C ALA A 617 4.72 -25.61 3.01
N ALA A 618 4.33 -24.92 4.10
CA ALA A 618 2.94 -24.55 4.33
C ALA A 618 2.39 -23.61 3.24
N ARG A 619 3.22 -22.68 2.72
CA ARG A 619 2.86 -21.81 1.60
C ARG A 619 2.70 -22.60 0.30
N ALA A 620 3.57 -23.57 0.03
CA ALA A 620 3.47 -24.44 -1.15
C ALA A 620 2.16 -25.26 -1.12
N ALA A 621 1.88 -25.94 0.00
CA ALA A 621 0.65 -26.71 0.17
C ALA A 621 -0.62 -25.85 0.04
N ALA A 622 -0.60 -24.60 0.51
CA ALA A 622 -1.73 -23.69 0.34
C ALA A 622 -1.95 -23.27 -1.14
N ARG A 623 -0.87 -23.13 -1.92
CA ARG A 623 -0.96 -22.84 -3.35
C ARG A 623 -1.56 -24.02 -4.12
N GLU A 624 -1.11 -25.24 -3.81
CA GLU A 624 -1.65 -26.47 -4.42
C GLU A 624 -3.15 -26.66 -4.11
N ARG A 625 -3.58 -26.40 -2.87
CA ARG A 625 -5.02 -26.44 -2.53
C ARG A 625 -5.83 -25.43 -3.33
N ALA A 626 -5.34 -24.20 -3.44
CA ALA A 626 -6.00 -23.16 -4.22
C ALA A 626 -6.05 -23.50 -5.72
N GLU A 627 -5.05 -24.19 -6.27
CA GLU A 627 -5.05 -24.73 -7.63
C GLU A 627 -6.19 -25.75 -7.83
N ARG A 628 -6.29 -26.72 -6.92
CA ARG A 628 -7.33 -27.76 -6.97
C ARG A 628 -8.73 -27.19 -6.82
N GLU A 629 -8.91 -26.20 -5.94
CA GLU A 629 -10.18 -25.49 -5.79
C GLU A 629 -10.57 -24.74 -7.06
N ARG A 630 -9.61 -24.11 -7.76
CA ARG A 630 -9.86 -23.45 -9.05
C ARG A 630 -10.30 -24.47 -10.11
N GLN A 631 -9.58 -25.58 -10.23
CA GLN A 631 -9.91 -26.66 -11.18
C GLN A 631 -11.29 -27.26 -10.91
N ALA A 632 -11.62 -27.50 -9.63
CA ALA A 632 -12.94 -27.99 -9.24
C ALA A 632 -14.07 -26.98 -9.53
N ALA A 633 -13.81 -25.68 -9.32
CA ALA A 633 -14.77 -24.63 -9.62
C ALA A 633 -15.00 -24.47 -11.13
N GLU A 634 -13.96 -24.60 -11.94
CA GLU A 634 -14.03 -24.59 -13.40
C GLU A 634 -14.81 -25.81 -13.92
N ALA A 635 -14.50 -27.01 -13.43
CA ALA A 635 -15.27 -28.21 -13.76
C ALA A 635 -16.76 -28.06 -13.39
N ALA A 636 -17.05 -27.55 -12.18
CA ALA A 636 -18.42 -27.29 -11.74
C ALA A 636 -19.12 -26.18 -12.55
N TRP A 637 -18.37 -25.22 -13.08
CA TRP A 637 -18.92 -24.20 -13.99
C TRP A 637 -19.29 -24.80 -15.33
N LEU A 638 -18.42 -25.63 -15.91
CA LEU A 638 -18.70 -26.36 -17.16
C LEU A 638 -19.91 -27.28 -17.02
N THR A 639 -19.99 -28.07 -15.94
CA THR A 639 -21.15 -28.93 -15.66
C THR A 639 -22.45 -28.14 -15.56
N ARG A 640 -22.42 -26.97 -14.90
CA ARG A 640 -23.59 -26.09 -14.82
C ARG A 640 -23.96 -25.54 -16.19
N GLY A 641 -23.00 -25.13 -17.00
CA GLY A 641 -23.22 -24.61 -18.35
C GLY A 641 -24.10 -25.52 -19.20
N MET A 642 -23.92 -26.84 -19.10
CA MET A 642 -24.66 -27.85 -19.86
C MET A 642 -26.12 -28.04 -19.43
N LEU A 643 -26.54 -27.50 -18.27
CA LEU A 643 -27.91 -27.67 -17.78
C LEU A 643 -28.90 -26.91 -18.66
N PRO A 644 -30.01 -27.52 -19.08
CA PRO A 644 -31.06 -26.82 -19.84
C PRO A 644 -31.77 -25.77 -18.98
N CYS A 645 -32.46 -24.84 -19.63
CA CYS A 645 -33.30 -23.85 -18.98
C CYS A 645 -34.49 -24.53 -18.28
N GLU A 646 -34.69 -24.27 -16.99
CA GLU A 646 -35.82 -24.79 -16.20
C GLU A 646 -37.18 -24.40 -16.78
N ASP A 647 -37.29 -23.20 -17.36
CA ASP A 647 -38.57 -22.62 -17.78
C ASP A 647 -38.96 -23.00 -19.22
N CYS A 648 -37.98 -23.10 -20.13
CA CYS A 648 -38.23 -23.29 -21.56
C CYS A 648 -37.48 -24.47 -22.20
N GLY A 649 -36.67 -25.20 -21.42
CA GLY A 649 -35.96 -26.39 -21.89
C GLY A 649 -34.79 -26.13 -22.86
N LEU A 650 -34.43 -24.86 -23.13
CA LEU A 650 -33.31 -24.54 -24.01
C LEU A 650 -32.01 -25.18 -23.48
N PRO A 651 -31.27 -25.97 -24.27
CA PRO A 651 -30.04 -26.61 -23.82
C PRO A 651 -28.95 -25.57 -23.50
N GLU A 652 -27.91 -26.01 -22.77
CA GLU A 652 -26.70 -25.20 -22.50
C GLU A 652 -26.99 -23.81 -21.89
N SER A 653 -28.01 -23.73 -21.04
CA SER A 653 -28.55 -22.46 -20.53
C SER A 653 -28.22 -22.20 -19.07
N ALA A 654 -27.32 -22.99 -18.47
CA ALA A 654 -26.92 -22.85 -17.08
C ALA A 654 -28.10 -22.71 -16.10
N SER A 655 -29.12 -23.57 -16.23
CA SER A 655 -30.42 -23.58 -15.52
C SER A 655 -31.45 -22.49 -15.92
N LEU A 656 -31.03 -21.32 -16.42
CA LEU A 656 -31.97 -20.28 -16.88
C LEU A 656 -31.42 -19.52 -18.08
N CYS A 657 -32.14 -19.60 -19.21
CA CYS A 657 -31.75 -18.85 -20.39
C CYS A 657 -31.93 -17.33 -20.17
N PRO A 658 -31.25 -16.47 -20.96
CA PRO A 658 -31.33 -15.02 -20.81
C PRO A 658 -32.77 -14.47 -20.88
N GLN A 659 -33.63 -15.06 -21.74
CA GLN A 659 -35.01 -14.62 -21.91
C GLN A 659 -35.88 -14.94 -20.69
N CYS A 660 -35.83 -16.18 -20.18
CA CYS A 660 -36.53 -16.58 -18.97
C CYS A 660 -35.99 -15.83 -17.73
N THR A 661 -34.70 -15.53 -17.70
CA THR A 661 -34.09 -14.68 -16.67
C THR A 661 -34.67 -13.26 -16.69
N SER A 662 -34.77 -12.64 -17.86
CA SER A 662 -35.37 -11.31 -18.02
C SER A 662 -36.85 -11.31 -17.61
N ARG A 663 -37.62 -12.33 -18.02
CA ARG A 663 -39.02 -12.50 -17.64
C ARG A 663 -39.21 -12.66 -16.12
N ARG A 664 -38.48 -13.58 -15.47
CA ARG A 664 -38.56 -13.74 -14.01
C ARG A 664 -38.20 -12.45 -13.28
N ARG A 665 -37.22 -11.71 -13.79
CA ARG A 665 -36.80 -10.41 -13.23
C ARG A 665 -37.90 -9.34 -13.37
N THR A 666 -38.59 -9.25 -14.50
CA THR A 666 -39.70 -8.29 -14.65
C THR A 666 -40.88 -8.62 -13.76
N GLU A 667 -41.24 -9.90 -13.64
CA GLU A 667 -42.28 -10.37 -12.72
C GLU A 667 -41.91 -10.10 -11.25
N GLU A 668 -40.65 -10.30 -10.87
CA GLU A 668 -40.15 -9.96 -9.53
C GLU A 668 -40.21 -8.45 -9.26
N LEU A 669 -39.78 -7.63 -10.23
CA LEU A 669 -39.87 -6.18 -10.13
C LEU A 669 -41.32 -5.69 -10.02
N ALA A 670 -42.25 -6.30 -10.76
CA ALA A 670 -43.67 -6.01 -10.67
C ALA A 670 -44.23 -6.34 -9.28
N ARG A 671 -43.93 -7.54 -8.74
CA ARG A 671 -44.32 -7.94 -7.37
C ARG A 671 -43.75 -7.00 -6.32
N ASN A 672 -42.48 -6.60 -6.46
CA ASN A 672 -41.84 -5.65 -5.54
C ASN A 672 -42.49 -4.26 -5.63
N THR A 673 -42.83 -3.81 -6.83
CA THR A 673 -43.53 -2.53 -7.05
C THR A 673 -44.88 -2.53 -6.33
N GLU A 674 -45.67 -3.61 -6.43
CA GLU A 674 -46.95 -3.71 -5.72
C GLU A 674 -46.78 -3.71 -4.19
N ALA A 675 -45.76 -4.41 -3.67
CA ALA A 675 -45.44 -4.36 -2.25
C ALA A 675 -45.07 -2.95 -1.77
N LEU A 676 -44.30 -2.21 -2.57
CA LEU A 676 -43.90 -0.83 -2.26
C LEU A 676 -45.08 0.15 -2.31
N ILE A 677 -46.02 -0.03 -3.25
CA ILE A 677 -47.27 0.76 -3.30
C ILE A 677 -48.06 0.54 -2.00
N ARG A 678 -48.24 -0.72 -1.59
CA ARG A 678 -48.94 -1.07 -0.35
C ARG A 678 -48.29 -0.44 0.87
N GLU A 679 -46.95 -0.57 1.00
CA GLU A 679 -46.20 0.08 2.08
C GLU A 679 -46.37 1.60 2.07
N ALA A 680 -46.35 2.24 0.90
CA ALA A 680 -46.52 3.68 0.78
C ALA A 680 -47.93 4.13 1.23
N VAL A 681 -48.97 3.36 0.88
CA VAL A 681 -50.34 3.58 1.32
C VAL A 681 -50.46 3.40 2.84
N GLU A 682 -49.93 2.30 3.40
CA GLU A 682 -49.91 2.03 4.84
C GLU A 682 -49.27 3.19 5.62
N LEU A 683 -48.11 3.70 5.16
CA LEU A 683 -47.43 4.83 5.78
C LEU A 683 -48.28 6.11 5.73
N ALA A 684 -48.96 6.34 4.61
CA ALA A 684 -49.80 7.52 4.42
C ALA A 684 -51.07 7.47 5.28
N VAL A 685 -51.65 6.29 5.48
CA VAL A 685 -52.82 6.04 6.33
C VAL A 685 -52.42 6.12 7.80
N ALA A 686 -51.37 5.39 8.21
CA ALA A 686 -50.87 5.39 9.58
C ALA A 686 -50.54 6.81 10.06
N ALA A 687 -50.04 7.70 9.21
CA ALA A 687 -49.74 9.07 9.58
C ALA A 687 -50.96 9.99 9.76
N ARG A 688 -52.12 9.67 9.15
CA ARG A 688 -53.20 10.65 8.94
C ARG A 688 -54.57 10.19 9.44
N ALA A 689 -54.87 8.90 9.36
CA ALA A 689 -56.16 8.36 9.76
C ALA A 689 -56.31 8.33 11.28
N ASP A 690 -57.55 8.48 11.74
CA ASP A 690 -57.90 8.06 13.09
C ASP A 690 -57.98 6.54 13.11
N LEU A 691 -57.04 5.89 13.77
CA LEU A 691 -56.99 4.42 13.84
C LEU A 691 -57.99 3.87 14.86
N THR A 692 -58.78 4.70 15.53
CA THR A 692 -59.89 4.22 16.38
C THR A 692 -61.19 3.99 15.61
N ASP A 693 -61.28 4.55 14.40
CA ASP A 693 -62.43 4.44 13.50
C ASP A 693 -62.09 3.60 12.25
N PRO A 694 -62.55 2.34 12.18
CA PRO A 694 -62.30 1.46 11.04
C PRO A 694 -62.85 1.99 9.70
N ASP A 695 -63.93 2.77 9.71
CA ASP A 695 -64.52 3.30 8.48
C ASP A 695 -63.70 4.49 7.94
N ALA A 696 -63.16 5.33 8.83
CA ALA A 696 -62.20 6.37 8.45
C ALA A 696 -60.90 5.77 7.88
N VAL A 697 -60.42 4.64 8.43
CA VAL A 697 -59.26 3.91 7.89
C VAL A 697 -59.54 3.39 6.49
N ARG A 698 -60.70 2.75 6.28
CA ARG A 698 -61.09 2.19 4.97
C ARG A 698 -61.21 3.27 3.91
N ALA A 699 -61.93 4.35 4.20
CA ALA A 699 -62.09 5.49 3.29
C ALA A 699 -60.73 6.11 2.91
N MET A 700 -59.79 6.20 3.87
CA MET A 700 -58.45 6.70 3.61
C MET A 700 -57.63 5.76 2.71
N ILE A 701 -57.74 4.43 2.89
CA ILE A 701 -57.08 3.45 2.00
C ILE A 701 -57.64 3.57 0.58
N GLU A 702 -58.97 3.57 0.44
CA GLU A 702 -59.68 3.68 -0.84
C GLU A 702 -59.32 4.96 -1.61
N GLN A 703 -59.02 6.06 -0.90
CA GLN A 703 -58.51 7.29 -1.51
C GLN A 703 -57.01 7.23 -1.81
N CYS A 704 -56.19 6.72 -0.89
CA CYS A 704 -54.73 6.81 -1.00
C CYS A 704 -54.13 5.87 -2.04
N GLU A 705 -54.74 4.71 -2.25
CA GLU A 705 -54.28 3.70 -3.20
C GLU A 705 -54.32 4.20 -4.65
N PRO A 706 -55.45 4.72 -5.19
CA PRO A 706 -55.48 5.27 -6.54
C PRO A 706 -54.57 6.50 -6.67
N ASP A 707 -54.53 7.39 -5.68
CA ASP A 707 -53.62 8.55 -5.69
C ASP A 707 -52.16 8.11 -5.83
N THR A 708 -51.75 7.06 -5.12
CA THR A 708 -50.39 6.52 -5.17
C THR A 708 -50.09 5.89 -6.54
N ARG A 709 -51.06 5.18 -7.13
CA ARG A 709 -50.92 4.61 -8.47
C ARG A 709 -50.85 5.69 -9.56
N THR A 710 -51.67 6.74 -9.46
CA THR A 710 -51.63 7.88 -10.40
C THR A 710 -50.30 8.62 -10.31
N LEU A 711 -49.78 8.85 -9.10
CA LEU A 711 -48.46 9.45 -8.89
C LEU A 711 -47.34 8.59 -9.50
N LEU A 712 -47.40 7.28 -9.30
CA LEU A 712 -46.45 6.32 -9.87
C LEU A 712 -46.52 6.35 -11.41
N ALA A 713 -47.71 6.19 -11.99
CA ALA A 713 -47.91 6.16 -13.44
C ALA A 713 -47.38 7.45 -14.10
N ALA A 714 -47.75 8.62 -13.57
CA ALA A 714 -47.31 9.90 -14.12
C ALA A 714 -45.79 10.09 -13.98
N ALA A 715 -45.17 9.57 -12.91
CA ALA A 715 -43.72 9.64 -12.71
C ALA A 715 -42.96 8.66 -13.61
N CYS A 716 -43.50 7.46 -13.85
CA CYS A 716 -42.96 6.51 -14.82
C CYS A 716 -43.05 7.08 -16.24
N GLU A 717 -44.21 7.59 -16.65
CA GLU A 717 -44.42 8.18 -17.98
C GLU A 717 -43.43 9.31 -18.26
N ARG A 718 -43.19 10.20 -17.29
CA ARG A 718 -42.17 11.27 -17.41
C ARG A 718 -40.74 10.74 -17.53
N ALA A 719 -40.45 9.57 -16.97
CA ALA A 719 -39.10 9.02 -16.91
C ALA A 719 -38.74 8.14 -18.12
N CYS A 720 -39.69 7.36 -18.63
CA CYS A 720 -39.45 6.39 -19.71
C CYS A 720 -40.25 6.63 -21.00
N GLY A 721 -41.23 7.54 -21.01
CA GLY A 721 -42.14 7.74 -22.14
C GLY A 721 -43.32 6.76 -22.16
N GLN A 722 -44.32 7.03 -23.02
CA GLN A 722 -45.55 6.24 -23.11
C GLN A 722 -45.35 4.83 -23.70
N ASP A 723 -44.38 4.66 -24.61
CA ASP A 723 -44.10 3.41 -25.32
C ASP A 723 -42.84 2.68 -24.80
N ALA A 724 -42.56 2.79 -23.50
CA ALA A 724 -41.38 2.18 -22.90
C ALA A 724 -41.43 0.64 -22.95
N ASN A 725 -40.28 0.01 -23.22
CA ASN A 725 -40.12 -1.45 -23.10
C ASN A 725 -40.57 -1.93 -21.70
N PRO A 726 -41.35 -3.02 -21.57
CA PRO A 726 -41.80 -3.58 -20.28
C PRO A 726 -40.70 -3.76 -19.23
N ASP A 727 -39.48 -4.14 -19.63
CA ASP A 727 -38.34 -4.32 -18.72
C ASP A 727 -37.89 -2.99 -18.11
N VAL A 728 -37.82 -1.95 -18.95
CA VAL A 728 -37.46 -0.59 -18.56
C VAL A 728 -38.55 0.01 -17.69
N LEU A 729 -39.82 -0.23 -18.03
CA LEU A 729 -40.97 0.20 -17.25
C LEU A 729 -40.98 -0.47 -15.86
N ALA A 730 -40.80 -1.80 -15.77
CA ALA A 730 -40.79 -2.53 -14.50
C ALA A 730 -39.64 -2.09 -13.59
N HIS A 731 -38.44 -1.85 -14.15
CA HIS A 731 -37.32 -1.31 -13.38
C HIS A 731 -37.60 0.10 -12.86
N THR A 732 -38.12 0.97 -13.74
CA THR A 732 -38.42 2.37 -13.40
C THR A 732 -39.53 2.45 -12.35
N ALA A 733 -40.61 1.66 -12.52
CA ALA A 733 -41.72 1.61 -11.59
C ALA A 733 -41.28 1.16 -10.20
N SER A 734 -40.41 0.16 -10.09
CA SER A 734 -39.88 -0.28 -8.80
C SER A 734 -39.07 0.82 -8.08
N GLN A 735 -38.25 1.57 -8.83
CA GLN A 735 -37.46 2.68 -8.28
C GLN A 735 -38.33 3.86 -7.85
N VAL A 736 -39.32 4.23 -8.68
CA VAL A 736 -40.26 5.32 -8.38
C VAL A 736 -41.15 4.96 -7.20
N ALA A 737 -41.67 3.73 -7.13
CA ALA A 737 -42.47 3.27 -6.00
C ALA A 737 -41.68 3.30 -4.69
N ARG A 738 -40.40 2.91 -4.72
CA ARG A 738 -39.50 3.02 -3.55
C ARG A 738 -39.35 4.46 -3.10
N ARG A 739 -39.11 5.38 -4.03
CA ARG A 739 -39.01 6.81 -3.74
C ARG A 739 -40.30 7.36 -3.14
N ILE A 740 -41.46 7.02 -3.69
CA ILE A 740 -42.76 7.43 -3.14
C ILE A 740 -42.93 6.89 -1.71
N ARG A 741 -42.58 5.62 -1.48
CA ARG A 741 -42.62 5.00 -0.14
C ARG A 741 -41.73 5.75 0.86
N ASP A 742 -40.52 6.13 0.46
CA ASP A 742 -39.57 6.86 1.31
C ASP A 742 -40.07 8.28 1.61
N GLU A 743 -40.55 9.01 0.60
CA GLU A 743 -41.14 10.34 0.77
C GLU A 743 -42.37 10.31 1.71
N ARG A 744 -43.20 9.25 1.62
CA ARG A 744 -44.33 9.01 2.54
C ARG A 744 -43.86 8.68 3.95
N ARG A 745 -42.80 7.87 4.11
CA ARG A 745 -42.21 7.55 5.42
C ARG A 745 -41.69 8.81 6.11
N GLU A 746 -40.94 9.65 5.39
CA GLU A 746 -40.45 10.91 5.96
C GLU A 746 -41.59 11.86 6.30
N ALA A 747 -42.61 11.97 5.44
CA ALA A 747 -43.79 12.80 5.73
C ALA A 747 -44.54 12.30 6.98
N ALA A 748 -44.65 10.98 7.16
CA ALA A 748 -45.22 10.36 8.35
C ALA A 748 -44.42 10.71 9.61
N LEU A 749 -43.09 10.55 9.57
CA LEU A 749 -42.21 10.91 10.69
C LEU A 749 -42.28 12.39 11.02
N ARG A 750 -42.29 13.29 10.02
CA ARG A 750 -42.42 14.74 10.23
C ARG A 750 -43.75 15.12 10.88
N ARG A 751 -44.84 14.43 10.53
CA ARG A 751 -46.16 14.65 11.15
C ARG A 751 -46.21 14.15 12.58
N LEU A 752 -45.72 12.93 12.84
CA LEU A 752 -45.70 12.33 14.17
C LEU A 752 -44.71 13.01 15.12
N ALA A 753 -43.64 13.61 14.60
CA ALA A 753 -42.73 14.44 15.38
C ALA A 753 -43.42 15.67 16.00
N ARG A 754 -44.54 16.13 15.43
CA ARG A 754 -45.35 17.24 15.97
C ARG A 754 -46.47 16.79 16.91
N SER A 755 -46.50 15.49 17.26
CA SER A 755 -47.45 14.99 18.26
C SER A 755 -47.09 15.46 19.66
N GLU A 756 -48.09 15.50 20.54
CA GLU A 756 -47.90 15.89 21.94
C GLU A 756 -46.90 14.96 22.66
N ASP A 757 -46.97 13.65 22.41
CA ASP A 757 -46.03 12.67 22.99
C ASP A 757 -44.57 12.94 22.58
N ALA A 758 -44.35 13.25 21.30
CA ALA A 758 -43.03 13.54 20.77
C ALA A 758 -42.48 14.87 21.31
N GLU A 759 -43.32 15.89 21.46
CA GLU A 759 -42.92 17.18 22.02
C GLU A 759 -42.67 17.10 23.52
N ALA A 760 -43.48 16.32 24.26
CA ALA A 760 -43.28 16.08 25.68
C ALA A 760 -41.94 15.36 25.95
N GLU A 761 -41.59 14.35 25.15
CA GLU A 761 -40.29 13.68 25.27
C GLU A 761 -39.13 14.59 24.84
N ALA A 762 -39.30 15.39 23.78
CA ALA A 762 -38.32 16.38 23.38
C ALA A 762 -38.03 17.38 24.51
N GLN A 763 -39.07 17.85 25.19
CA GLN A 763 -38.98 18.75 26.33
C GLN A 763 -38.29 18.09 27.53
N ARG A 764 -38.60 16.82 27.84
CA ARG A 764 -37.89 16.06 28.89
C ARG A 764 -36.40 15.90 28.58
N ALA A 765 -36.06 15.57 27.34
CA ALA A 765 -34.66 15.47 26.90
C ALA A 765 -33.93 16.81 26.98
N TYR A 766 -34.61 17.90 26.57
CA TYR A 766 -34.08 19.26 26.70
C TYR A 766 -33.80 19.61 28.17
N GLN A 767 -34.76 19.38 29.06
CA GLN A 767 -34.61 19.60 30.51
C GLN A 767 -33.51 18.75 31.14
N THR A 768 -33.34 17.51 30.66
CA THR A 768 -32.25 16.62 31.11
C THR A 768 -30.88 17.20 30.76
N GLU A 769 -30.73 17.75 29.55
CA GLU A 769 -29.49 18.43 29.16
C GLU A 769 -29.25 19.71 29.97
N GLN A 770 -30.30 20.47 30.30
CA GLN A 770 -30.19 21.63 31.20
C GLN A 770 -29.66 21.25 32.59
N GLY A 771 -29.96 20.05 33.08
CA GLY A 771 -29.47 19.53 34.36
C GLY A 771 -27.96 19.26 34.39
N ARG A 772 -27.29 19.17 33.23
CA ARG A 772 -25.86 18.86 33.18
C ARG A 772 -25.00 20.00 33.70
N ARG A 773 -23.89 19.64 34.35
CA ARG A 773 -22.97 20.59 35.01
C ARG A 773 -22.42 21.66 34.07
N TRP A 774 -22.16 21.30 32.82
CA TRP A 774 -21.59 22.19 31.81
C TRP A 774 -22.65 23.16 31.25
N TYR A 775 -23.90 22.73 31.06
CA TYR A 775 -25.01 23.60 30.66
C TYR A 775 -25.30 24.64 31.75
N ARG A 776 -25.37 24.22 33.02
CA ARG A 776 -25.55 25.14 34.17
C ARG A 776 -24.46 26.21 34.30
N ARG A 777 -23.24 25.92 33.83
CA ARG A 777 -22.12 26.87 33.86
C ARG A 777 -22.25 27.95 32.77
N HIS A 778 -22.84 27.62 31.63
CA HIS A 778 -23.01 28.52 30.49
C HIS A 778 -24.38 28.33 29.81
N PRO A 779 -25.50 28.69 30.48
CA PRO A 779 -26.85 28.35 30.01
C PRO A 779 -27.23 29.06 28.70
N HIS A 780 -26.65 30.23 28.44
CA HIS A 780 -26.86 31.00 27.21
C HIS A 780 -25.74 30.82 26.18
N GLY A 781 -24.81 29.88 26.42
CA GLY A 781 -23.75 29.57 25.45
C GLY A 781 -24.34 28.91 24.21
N ALA A 782 -23.89 29.32 23.02
CA ALA A 782 -24.36 28.76 21.76
C ALA A 782 -24.24 27.23 21.72
N ASP A 783 -23.12 26.68 22.24
CA ASP A 783 -22.89 25.23 22.30
C ASP A 783 -23.85 24.51 23.25
N ALA A 784 -24.27 25.18 24.33
CA ALA A 784 -25.21 24.61 25.30
C ALA A 784 -26.63 24.57 24.78
N VAL A 785 -27.07 25.66 24.16
CA VAL A 785 -28.37 25.69 23.47
C VAL A 785 -28.37 24.67 22.33
N ALA A 786 -27.30 24.60 21.52
CA ALA A 786 -27.21 23.65 20.41
C ALA A 786 -27.25 22.18 20.87
N ALA A 787 -26.54 21.83 21.94
CA ALA A 787 -26.54 20.47 22.47
C ALA A 787 -27.90 20.07 23.07
N ALA A 788 -28.58 20.98 23.79
CA ALA A 788 -29.92 20.71 24.31
C ALA A 788 -30.96 20.59 23.19
N THR A 789 -30.91 21.48 22.18
CA THR A 789 -31.78 21.39 21.00
C THR A 789 -31.54 20.10 20.22
N LYS A 790 -30.28 19.70 20.01
CA LYS A 790 -29.94 18.43 19.36
C LYS A 790 -30.46 17.22 20.12
N ALA A 791 -30.38 17.23 21.45
CA ALA A 791 -30.93 16.15 22.27
C ALA A 791 -32.46 16.07 22.17
N ALA A 792 -33.14 17.23 22.18
CA ALA A 792 -34.58 17.33 21.99
C ALA A 792 -35.02 16.83 20.61
N ASP A 793 -34.33 17.27 19.54
CA ASP A 793 -34.62 16.83 18.17
C ASP A 793 -34.40 15.33 17.99
N ALA A 794 -33.33 14.78 18.57
CA ALA A 794 -33.06 13.35 18.54
C ALA A 794 -34.13 12.55 19.30
N ALA A 795 -34.59 13.05 20.46
CA ALA A 795 -35.65 12.43 21.24
C ALA A 795 -37.00 12.47 20.47
N ARG A 796 -37.35 13.61 19.88
CA ARG A 796 -38.52 13.79 19.02
C ARG A 796 -38.52 12.80 17.85
N GLY A 797 -37.37 12.65 17.18
CA GLY A 797 -37.20 11.70 16.07
C GLY A 797 -37.39 10.24 16.50
N ARG A 798 -36.84 9.84 17.65
CA ARG A 798 -37.03 8.48 18.19
C ARG A 798 -38.49 8.19 18.53
N VAL A 799 -39.18 9.12 19.19
CA VAL A 799 -40.60 8.96 19.53
C VAL A 799 -41.46 8.92 18.27
N ALA A 800 -41.22 9.79 17.28
CA ALA A 800 -41.91 9.73 16.00
C ALA A 800 -41.74 8.37 15.30
N GLY A 801 -40.52 7.80 15.33
CA GLY A 801 -40.25 6.46 14.82
C GLY A 801 -40.99 5.35 15.56
N TYR A 802 -41.04 5.44 16.90
CA TYR A 802 -41.79 4.51 17.74
C TYR A 802 -43.30 4.58 17.48
N LEU A 803 -43.87 5.80 17.46
CA LEU A 803 -45.28 6.02 17.16
C LEU A 803 -45.64 5.52 15.76
N LEU A 804 -44.79 5.72 14.76
CA LEU A 804 -45.03 5.22 13.42
C LEU A 804 -45.08 3.69 13.40
N ALA A 805 -44.12 3.03 14.05
CA ALA A 805 -44.08 1.57 14.13
C ALA A 805 -45.32 1.01 14.85
N MET A 806 -45.73 1.63 15.95
CA MET A 806 -46.94 1.26 16.69
C MET A 806 -48.19 1.42 15.82
N ARG A 807 -48.36 2.57 15.17
CA ARG A 807 -49.52 2.87 14.32
C ARG A 807 -49.59 1.96 13.09
N LEU A 808 -48.45 1.61 12.48
CA LEU A 808 -48.41 0.63 11.40
C LEU A 808 -48.82 -0.76 11.88
N LYS A 809 -48.40 -1.16 13.09
CA LYS A 809 -48.82 -2.43 13.69
C LYS A 809 -50.35 -2.45 13.91
N GLN A 810 -50.89 -1.40 14.55
CA GLN A 810 -52.33 -1.26 14.77
C GLN A 810 -53.13 -1.27 13.45
N LEU A 811 -52.66 -0.54 12.43
CA LEU A 811 -53.28 -0.54 11.12
C LEU A 811 -53.33 -1.94 10.52
N ARG A 812 -52.20 -2.68 10.54
CA ARG A 812 -52.12 -4.04 10.01
C ARG A 812 -53.03 -5.01 10.75
N GLU A 813 -53.13 -4.89 12.07
CA GLU A 813 -54.04 -5.68 12.89
C GLU A 813 -55.52 -5.40 12.55
N GLN A 814 -55.86 -4.16 12.21
CA GLN A 814 -57.23 -3.77 11.81
C GLN A 814 -57.57 -4.13 10.36
N THR A 815 -56.60 -4.05 9.44
CA THR A 815 -56.79 -4.38 8.03
C THR A 815 -56.64 -5.87 7.73
N ALA A 816 -56.03 -6.63 8.65
CA ALA A 816 -56.12 -8.07 8.62
C ALA A 816 -57.59 -8.44 8.83
N ALA A 817 -58.28 -8.79 7.75
CA ALA A 817 -59.63 -9.35 7.84
C ALA A 817 -59.61 -10.44 8.93
N PRO A 818 -60.68 -10.59 9.74
CA PRO A 818 -60.88 -11.84 10.45
C PRO A 818 -60.92 -12.87 9.34
N THR A 819 -59.82 -13.62 9.20
CA THR A 819 -59.84 -14.82 8.40
C THR A 819 -60.81 -15.68 9.18
N GLU A 820 -62.09 -15.70 8.78
CA GLU A 820 -62.92 -16.87 9.02
C GLU A 820 -62.02 -18.01 8.62
N THR A 821 -61.52 -18.69 9.65
CA THR A 821 -60.69 -19.85 9.50
C THR A 821 -61.70 -20.82 8.92
N ALA A 822 -61.79 -20.86 7.59
CA ALA A 822 -62.51 -21.91 6.90
C ALA A 822 -61.98 -23.18 7.55
N ALA A 823 -62.83 -23.82 8.36
CA ALA A 823 -62.45 -24.96 9.16
C ALA A 823 -61.69 -25.88 8.23
N ALA A 824 -60.42 -26.18 8.57
CA ALA A 824 -59.59 -27.02 7.73
C ALA A 824 -60.42 -28.26 7.37
N ALA A 825 -60.61 -28.51 6.07
CA ALA A 825 -61.35 -29.67 5.61
C ALA A 825 -60.85 -30.89 6.41
N PRO A 826 -61.75 -31.71 6.96
CA PRO A 826 -61.39 -32.82 7.82
C PRO A 826 -60.33 -33.68 7.12
N TRP A 827 -59.39 -34.22 7.90
CA TRP A 827 -58.19 -34.90 7.40
C TRP A 827 -58.47 -35.97 6.32
N THR A 828 -59.66 -36.57 6.35
CA THR A 828 -60.21 -37.47 5.32
C THR A 828 -60.23 -36.90 3.91
N ASP A 829 -60.49 -35.61 3.75
CA ASP A 829 -60.61 -34.98 2.43
C ASP A 829 -59.24 -34.57 1.85
N ARG A 830 -58.21 -34.48 2.70
CA ARG A 830 -56.83 -34.12 2.32
C ARG A 830 -55.94 -35.31 1.99
N LEU A 831 -56.32 -36.52 2.42
CA LEU A 831 -55.55 -37.75 2.21
C LEU A 831 -55.39 -38.15 0.73
N PRO A 832 -56.40 -38.02 -0.15
CA PRO A 832 -56.25 -38.34 -1.57
C PRO A 832 -55.24 -37.42 -2.28
N GLU A 833 -55.29 -36.10 -2.03
CA GLU A 833 -54.37 -35.12 -2.62
C GLU A 833 -52.91 -35.31 -2.17
N LEU A 834 -52.69 -35.79 -0.94
CA LEU A 834 -51.35 -36.10 -0.44
C LEU A 834 -50.83 -37.44 -0.96
N ALA A 835 -51.70 -38.40 -1.26
CA ALA A 835 -51.35 -39.68 -1.83
C ALA A 835 -50.96 -39.59 -3.32
N GLU A 836 -51.51 -38.62 -4.06
CA GLU A 836 -51.17 -38.37 -5.48
C GLU A 836 -49.89 -37.54 -5.67
N ARG A 837 -49.28 -37.06 -4.59
CA ARG A 837 -48.12 -36.16 -4.63
C ARG A 837 -46.83 -36.99 -4.77
N PRO A 838 -46.07 -36.87 -5.87
CA PRO A 838 -44.87 -37.70 -6.07
C PRO A 838 -43.80 -37.38 -5.02
N LEU A 839 -43.25 -38.41 -4.37
CA LEU A 839 -42.12 -38.27 -3.48
C LEU A 839 -40.89 -37.87 -4.31
N ALA A 840 -40.22 -36.78 -3.93
CA ALA A 840 -39.11 -36.16 -4.65
C ALA A 840 -37.82 -37.02 -4.78
N CYS A 841 -37.89 -38.33 -4.52
CA CYS A 841 -36.76 -39.24 -4.56
C CYS A 841 -36.73 -40.15 -5.81
N GLU A 842 -37.76 -40.16 -6.67
CA GLU A 842 -37.81 -41.06 -7.84
C GLU A 842 -37.32 -40.45 -9.18
N ALA A 843 -36.91 -39.19 -9.22
CA ALA A 843 -36.41 -38.56 -10.46
C ALA A 843 -34.91 -38.77 -10.74
N ALA A 844 -34.17 -39.47 -9.87
CA ALA A 844 -32.71 -39.68 -10.01
C ALA A 844 -32.32 -41.07 -10.59
N GLY A 845 -33.26 -41.81 -11.18
CA GLY A 845 -33.08 -43.23 -11.52
C GLY A 845 -33.14 -43.61 -13.00
N ALA A 846 -32.98 -42.69 -13.97
CA ALA A 846 -33.10 -43.06 -15.39
C ALA A 846 -32.21 -42.24 -16.33
N VAL A 847 -30.88 -42.36 -16.22
CA VAL A 847 -29.95 -42.20 -17.37
C VAL A 847 -28.75 -43.15 -17.16
N ILE A 848 -28.95 -44.44 -17.40
CA ILE A 848 -27.90 -45.36 -17.88
C ILE A 848 -28.55 -46.24 -18.95
N ALA A 849 -28.36 -45.85 -20.21
CA ALA A 849 -28.31 -46.71 -21.39
C ALA A 849 -27.65 -45.90 -22.52
#